data_AF-A0AAP4TWU4-F1
#
_entry.id   AF-A0AAP4TWU4-F1
#
_cell.length_a   1.000
_cell.length_b   1.000
_cell.length_c   1.000
_cell.angle_alpha   90.00
_cell.angle_beta   90.00
_cell.angle_gamma   90.00
#
_symmetry.space_group_name_H-M   'P 1'
#
loop_
_entity.id
_entity.type
_entity.pdbx_description
1 polymer ?
#
loop_
_entity_poly.entity_id
_entity_poly.type
_entity_poly.pdbx_seq_one_letter_code
_entity_poly.pdbx_strand_id
1 'polypeptide(L)'
;MADETIHSGDIRILQSERMTDNADGGGRLTGRPVTDGASNDIFDDISDLDRAAGRTSLRKVGAGVLTDNTAQYFGAHAIIDQVPADPNVSVVMFDTGSPSDERAESRDYVESYVTAGATSRMTLLGDQLAGQRSIITFQMPEATLPDLGDVLALMTEQGDAAGEVQYVRISEIDHEIRTFEYENGSNVQTFERRVLTLGLSTALRQRVYGVQPKPGTLEPDTVIREGQSTDAARYYGVSTLTQPATFGANSVTVASTYAPLVPATTTEQAVTDVQVGGTATISVSSGGSTFEVAQIASTTQIAIELNNRGFTYVSRLDPLPAPGSVVIAYRSLGKWYELRDDDANGDLSGSGAGRVDYATGSVSVTLGGLPDVGSSVLFSWGTPAHYDDRAGQATIDKPWMTFVLDHAGVMPGSVTVRWISGGSEKSATDDGLGSLSGAATGRVVYGYADGSGAPQPGEAYVEFNGDAFPDASTQVEIEYDYGAPKTEQFLPSANGAGLVSLSISDAPVRPGSVAITWSVVRTWSSSESESRSSPRTGTWETVEQNGGEADVTYTIIDDGRGGFNGGWEGSIDYATGAVTFEVEKIREVSEWDDGDATHREWGSKEKRDVFENGSSVWLTSQLDSAAPTTHTITRDLAPLDVELMPLLQDSVVPGTLSFIFRGDTFIDRQGSLYRSVTSNGAGVLAGTIDYGTGDARITDWPSGTSATITVKTLVSTFGTWTLDEAFFRTPGSPLQVGGLLIQATTLDGRSITGQAALSGEIEGDEMSGSVSFETGVVRVTFGKLVSNDSLSAAERAESWYDATAVDDAGMIWRPTQVIPSTARFNAVILTTLPLEAELIGIDPVRLPSDGRVPIYRAGGVVVVHHTGRAPFPLGIGGGTTLDVGRSRLASLVVEDATGEEVPATQYSADLDAGTVRLAAPDTATHPEPWYALHRVEDMLLVGDVDLSGALTLKGNLSHDYPAGDTLVSAAMVAGDLQARVADFFDLSSWDRDWSKDDNDGADGTLAEYNVTTYPPIITNRGAITEDWALIFTSSSTFRIIGRTVGEIGVGNINEDTSPTNPNQGVPYWTLKAGGFGAGWVNGNVIRFSTIGASFPMWLARVILQGPASGQQDSFRLQIRGNANA
;
A
#
# COMPACT_ATOMS: atom_id res chain seq x y z
N MET A 1 -66.52 6.52 -19.01
CA MET A 1 -65.10 6.35 -18.67
C MET A 1 -64.56 7.75 -18.58
N ALA A 2 -64.13 8.17 -17.38
CA ALA A 2 -63.38 9.42 -17.26
C ALA A 2 -62.10 9.27 -18.08
N ASP A 3 -61.61 10.37 -18.63
CA ASP A 3 -60.36 10.37 -19.39
C ASP A 3 -59.23 9.82 -18.50
N GLU A 4 -58.71 8.63 -18.81
CA GLU A 4 -57.61 7.97 -18.09
C GLU A 4 -56.24 8.36 -18.68
N THR A 5 -56.21 9.46 -19.44
CA THR A 5 -54.99 9.96 -20.10
C THR A 5 -54.17 10.83 -19.14
N ILE A 6 -52.85 10.69 -19.17
CA ILE A 6 -51.90 11.58 -18.51
C ILE A 6 -51.35 12.54 -19.56
N HIS A 7 -51.48 13.85 -19.36
CA HIS A 7 -50.89 14.86 -20.23
C HIS A 7 -49.50 15.28 -19.74
N SER A 8 -48.69 15.87 -20.62
CA SER A 8 -47.34 16.36 -20.26
C SER A 8 -47.36 17.36 -19.10
N GLY A 9 -48.41 18.18 -18.99
CA GLY A 9 -48.58 19.14 -17.90
C GLY A 9 -48.96 18.54 -16.54
N ASP A 10 -49.34 17.25 -16.50
CA ASP A 10 -49.70 16.53 -15.27
C ASP A 10 -48.48 15.97 -14.54
N ILE A 11 -47.33 15.86 -15.22
CA ILE A 11 -46.07 15.45 -14.60
C ILE A 11 -45.33 16.70 -14.12
N ARG A 12 -45.12 16.81 -12.81
CA ARG A 12 -44.46 17.96 -12.19
C ARG A 12 -43.37 17.53 -11.23
N ILE A 13 -42.33 18.35 -11.13
CA ILE A 13 -41.41 18.30 -9.99
C ILE A 13 -42.04 19.12 -8.88
N LEU A 14 -42.15 18.54 -7.68
CA LEU A 14 -42.84 19.10 -6.52
C LEU A 14 -41.83 19.49 -5.45
N GLN A 15 -42.11 20.60 -4.76
CA GLN A 15 -41.34 21.06 -3.61
C GLN A 15 -41.69 20.24 -2.35
N SER A 16 -40.70 20.01 -1.49
CA SER A 16 -40.95 19.49 -0.15
C SER A 16 -41.60 20.55 0.75
N GLU A 17 -42.09 20.13 1.92
CA GLU A 17 -42.73 21.02 2.92
C GLU A 17 -41.83 22.20 3.31
N ARG A 18 -40.52 21.93 3.43
CA ARG A 18 -39.51 22.92 3.81
C ARG A 18 -38.35 22.87 2.82
N MET A 19 -38.27 23.88 1.95
CA MET A 19 -37.16 24.06 0.99
C MET A 19 -35.99 24.82 1.64
N THR A 20 -35.42 24.29 2.73
CA THR A 20 -34.35 24.96 3.50
C THR A 20 -33.14 24.04 3.70
N ASP A 21 -31.99 24.62 4.05
CA ASP A 21 -30.75 23.88 4.37
C ASP A 21 -30.61 23.56 5.86
N ASN A 22 -31.65 23.82 6.65
CA ASN A 22 -31.66 23.56 8.08
C ASN A 22 -31.82 22.05 8.35
N ALA A 23 -31.52 21.61 9.57
CA ALA A 23 -31.69 20.21 9.97
C ALA A 23 -33.10 19.66 9.72
N ASP A 24 -34.12 20.53 9.78
CA ASP A 24 -35.54 20.23 9.61
C ASP A 24 -36.04 20.47 8.17
N GLY A 25 -35.13 20.77 7.22
CA GLY A 25 -35.44 20.90 5.80
C GLY A 25 -35.87 19.56 5.19
N GLY A 26 -36.60 19.59 4.07
CA GLY A 26 -37.19 18.38 3.47
C GLY A 26 -38.63 18.15 3.94
N GLY A 27 -38.94 16.94 4.40
CA GLY A 27 -40.27 16.50 4.78
C GLY A 27 -41.06 15.92 3.60
N ARG A 28 -42.40 16.02 3.66
CA ARG A 28 -43.27 15.45 2.62
C ARG A 28 -43.26 16.29 1.35
N LEU A 29 -43.58 15.67 0.23
CA LEU A 29 -43.84 16.41 -1.01
C LEU A 29 -45.17 17.16 -0.89
N THR A 30 -45.17 18.42 -1.31
CA THR A 30 -46.36 19.27 -1.36
C THR A 30 -46.99 19.25 -2.75
N GLY A 31 -48.13 19.92 -2.92
CA GLY A 31 -48.69 20.17 -4.26
C GLY A 31 -48.08 21.36 -4.99
N ARG A 32 -47.05 22.00 -4.43
CA ARG A 32 -46.42 23.17 -5.03
C ARG A 32 -45.41 22.71 -6.07
N PRO A 33 -45.59 23.04 -7.36
CA PRO A 33 -44.62 22.69 -8.38
C PRO A 33 -43.36 23.54 -8.22
N VAL A 34 -42.21 22.94 -8.52
CA VAL A 34 -41.00 23.70 -8.85
C VAL A 34 -41.24 24.38 -10.19
N THR A 35 -41.07 25.69 -10.25
CA THR A 35 -41.32 26.49 -11.43
C THR A 35 -40.10 26.48 -12.34
N ASP A 36 -40.31 26.09 -13.60
CA ASP A 36 -39.22 26.05 -14.57
C ASP A 36 -38.63 27.44 -14.83
N GLY A 37 -37.30 27.52 -14.93
CA GLY A 37 -36.55 28.78 -15.09
C GLY A 37 -36.61 29.77 -13.91
N ALA A 38 -37.31 29.45 -12.83
CA ALA A 38 -37.40 30.34 -11.67
C ALA A 38 -36.11 30.30 -10.83
N SER A 39 -35.51 31.47 -10.60
CA SER A 39 -34.35 31.59 -9.72
C SER A 39 -34.71 31.25 -8.28
N ASN A 40 -33.82 30.54 -7.59
CA ASN A 40 -33.92 30.22 -6.17
C ASN A 40 -35.10 29.33 -5.76
N ASP A 41 -35.70 28.61 -6.70
CA ASP A 41 -36.86 27.77 -6.41
C ASP A 41 -36.48 26.38 -5.83
N ILE A 42 -35.24 25.92 -6.06
CA ILE A 42 -34.66 24.74 -5.41
C ILE A 42 -33.56 25.13 -4.42
N PHE A 43 -32.52 25.82 -4.90
CA PHE A 43 -31.37 26.24 -4.09
C PHE A 43 -31.22 27.76 -4.10
N ASP A 44 -30.82 28.32 -2.97
CA ASP A 44 -30.52 29.75 -2.86
C ASP A 44 -29.25 30.16 -3.63
N ASP A 45 -29.12 31.45 -3.93
CA ASP A 45 -27.95 32.04 -4.58
C ASP A 45 -26.64 31.68 -3.85
N ILE A 46 -25.57 31.50 -4.61
CA ILE A 46 -24.24 31.20 -4.08
C ILE A 46 -23.59 32.48 -3.51
N SER A 47 -23.24 32.48 -2.22
CA SER A 47 -22.56 33.62 -1.60
C SER A 47 -21.04 33.59 -1.82
N ASP A 48 -20.39 34.75 -1.66
CA ASP A 48 -18.92 34.85 -1.71
C ASP A 48 -18.24 33.98 -0.62
N LEU A 49 -18.91 33.79 0.53
CA LEU A 49 -18.41 32.91 1.59
C LEU A 49 -18.47 31.45 1.17
N ASP A 50 -19.56 31.02 0.52
CA ASP A 50 -19.70 29.66 0.00
C ASP A 50 -18.62 29.34 -1.04
N ARG A 51 -18.20 30.34 -1.84
CA ARG A 51 -17.08 30.21 -2.79
C ARG A 51 -15.70 30.20 -2.13
N ALA A 52 -15.54 30.89 -1.01
CA ALA A 52 -14.27 30.94 -0.29
C ALA A 52 -14.02 29.67 0.55
N ALA A 53 -15.06 29.15 1.20
CA ALA A 53 -14.97 27.99 2.09
C ALA A 53 -15.32 26.66 1.41
N GLY A 54 -16.08 26.71 0.31
CA GLY A 54 -16.79 25.55 -0.23
C GLY A 54 -18.02 25.19 0.62
N ARG A 55 -19.04 24.60 0.00
CA ARG A 55 -20.29 24.23 0.70
C ARG A 55 -21.04 23.08 0.02
N THR A 56 -21.71 22.25 0.81
CA THR A 56 -22.70 21.28 0.35
C THR A 56 -24.09 21.60 0.91
N SER A 57 -25.07 21.75 0.02
CA SER A 57 -26.48 21.93 0.40
C SER A 57 -27.32 20.76 -0.07
N LEU A 58 -28.26 20.32 0.77
CA LEU A 58 -29.22 19.26 0.44
C LEU A 58 -30.62 19.83 0.28
N ARG A 59 -31.33 19.44 -0.78
CA ARG A 59 -32.73 19.83 -1.04
C ARG A 59 -33.54 18.62 -1.48
N LYS A 60 -34.72 18.45 -0.89
CA LYS A 60 -35.65 17.40 -1.28
C LYS A 60 -36.65 17.93 -2.31
N VAL A 61 -36.80 17.21 -3.40
CA VAL A 61 -37.84 17.43 -4.40
C VAL A 61 -38.48 16.09 -4.75
N GLY A 62 -39.49 16.06 -5.60
CA GLY A 62 -39.96 14.78 -6.10
C GLY A 62 -40.83 14.89 -7.33
N ALA A 63 -40.80 13.86 -8.16
CA ALA A 63 -41.74 13.78 -9.27
C ALA A 63 -43.13 13.45 -8.73
N GLY A 64 -44.17 14.06 -9.29
CA GLY A 64 -45.56 13.71 -8.99
C GLY A 64 -46.39 13.64 -10.25
N VAL A 65 -47.28 12.64 -10.30
CA VAL A 65 -48.33 12.53 -11.32
C VAL A 65 -49.59 13.20 -10.75
N LEU A 66 -50.02 14.31 -11.34
CA LEU A 66 -51.10 15.14 -10.80
C LEU A 66 -52.42 14.97 -11.56
N THR A 67 -52.89 13.74 -11.75
CA THR A 67 -54.19 13.46 -12.37
C THR A 67 -55.28 13.21 -11.33
N ASP A 68 -56.53 13.58 -11.66
CA ASP A 68 -57.72 13.33 -10.83
C ASP A 68 -58.28 11.89 -11.01
N ASN A 69 -57.42 10.97 -11.43
CA ASN A 69 -57.68 9.55 -11.66
C ASN A 69 -56.48 8.72 -11.13
N THR A 70 -56.49 7.40 -11.35
CA THR A 70 -55.39 6.50 -10.98
C THR A 70 -54.63 6.00 -12.22
N ALA A 71 -54.50 6.83 -13.25
CA ALA A 71 -53.75 6.47 -14.45
C ALA A 71 -52.29 6.15 -14.09
N GLN A 72 -51.75 5.06 -14.63
CA GLN A 72 -50.40 4.62 -14.31
C GLN A 72 -49.37 5.31 -15.21
N TYR A 73 -48.30 5.82 -14.60
CA TYR A 73 -47.13 6.33 -15.31
C TYR A 73 -46.00 5.29 -15.21
N PHE A 74 -45.63 4.71 -16.35
CA PHE A 74 -44.75 3.55 -16.43
C PHE A 74 -43.28 3.92 -16.51
N GLY A 75 -42.42 3.13 -15.85
CA GLY A 75 -40.97 3.24 -15.99
C GLY A 75 -40.42 4.62 -15.65
N ALA A 76 -41.01 5.27 -14.64
CA ALA A 76 -40.63 6.60 -14.23
C ALA A 76 -39.17 6.62 -13.74
N HIS A 77 -38.41 7.61 -14.18
CA HIS A 77 -37.03 7.83 -13.78
C HIS A 77 -36.65 9.30 -13.87
N ALA A 78 -35.64 9.70 -13.09
CA ALA A 78 -35.09 11.05 -13.08
C ALA A 78 -33.64 11.05 -13.60
N ILE A 79 -33.29 12.08 -14.37
CA ILE A 79 -31.91 12.35 -14.80
C ILE A 79 -31.57 13.83 -14.60
N ILE A 80 -30.29 14.11 -14.33
CA ILE A 80 -29.74 15.46 -14.51
C ILE A 80 -29.41 15.59 -16.01
N ASP A 81 -30.18 16.43 -16.69
CA ASP A 81 -30.14 16.59 -18.15
C ASP A 81 -29.23 17.76 -18.58
N GLN A 82 -28.87 18.64 -17.65
CA GLN A 82 -27.89 19.70 -17.90
C GLN A 82 -27.14 20.00 -16.60
N VAL A 83 -25.82 20.14 -16.72
CA VAL A 83 -24.94 20.54 -15.61
C VAL A 83 -24.81 22.06 -15.50
N PRO A 84 -24.47 22.58 -14.31
CA PRO A 84 -24.01 23.96 -14.16
C PRO A 84 -22.87 24.28 -15.14
N ALA A 85 -22.88 25.49 -15.70
CA ALA A 85 -21.79 25.95 -16.56
C ALA A 85 -20.55 26.33 -15.72
N ASP A 86 -20.75 26.77 -14.47
CA ASP A 86 -19.67 27.00 -13.50
C ASP A 86 -19.01 25.65 -13.11
N PRO A 87 -17.73 25.40 -13.47
CA PRO A 87 -17.04 24.14 -13.19
C PRO A 87 -16.84 23.87 -11.70
N ASN A 88 -17.01 24.89 -10.83
CA ASN A 88 -16.93 24.74 -9.39
C ASN A 88 -18.25 24.34 -8.74
N VAL A 89 -19.34 24.19 -9.51
CA VAL A 89 -20.65 23.81 -9.01
C VAL A 89 -21.06 22.46 -9.58
N SER A 90 -21.37 21.49 -8.72
CA SER A 90 -21.88 20.17 -9.13
C SER A 90 -23.17 19.82 -8.41
N VAL A 91 -24.00 19.01 -9.05
CA VAL A 91 -25.26 18.51 -8.49
C VAL A 91 -25.31 16.99 -8.65
N VAL A 92 -25.72 16.30 -7.58
CA VAL A 92 -25.88 14.85 -7.51
C VAL A 92 -27.25 14.52 -6.91
N MET A 93 -27.91 13.48 -7.41
CA MET A 93 -29.19 12.96 -6.88
C MET A 93 -28.96 11.71 -6.03
N PHE A 94 -29.77 11.52 -4.99
CA PHE A 94 -29.86 10.28 -4.22
C PHE A 94 -31.26 10.09 -3.61
N ASP A 95 -31.57 8.89 -3.09
CA ASP A 95 -32.79 8.58 -2.34
C ASP A 95 -32.43 8.03 -0.97
N THR A 96 -33.25 8.32 0.04
CA THR A 96 -33.23 7.65 1.34
C THR A 96 -34.29 6.56 1.45
N GLY A 97 -35.20 6.46 0.48
CA GLY A 97 -36.35 5.56 0.48
C GLY A 97 -37.52 6.04 1.34
N SER A 98 -37.40 7.24 1.94
CA SER A 98 -38.42 7.80 2.82
C SER A 98 -39.21 8.93 2.14
N PRO A 99 -40.56 8.87 2.13
CA PRO A 99 -41.38 9.95 1.58
C PRO A 99 -41.41 11.19 2.47
N SER A 100 -40.98 11.11 3.73
CA SER A 100 -41.13 12.17 4.73
C SER A 100 -39.87 12.54 5.49
N ASP A 101 -38.70 12.00 5.09
CA ASP A 101 -37.45 12.29 5.78
C ASP A 101 -37.05 13.76 5.73
N GLU A 102 -36.36 14.17 6.79
CA GLU A 102 -35.78 15.50 6.94
C GLU A 102 -34.27 15.48 6.63
N ARG A 103 -33.69 16.67 6.46
CA ARG A 103 -32.29 16.86 6.06
C ARG A 103 -31.32 16.22 7.04
N ALA A 104 -31.63 16.20 8.34
CA ALA A 104 -30.80 15.53 9.34
C ALA A 104 -30.67 14.03 9.04
N GLU A 105 -31.77 13.35 8.76
CA GLU A 105 -31.78 11.91 8.43
C GLU A 105 -31.09 11.65 7.08
N SER A 106 -31.31 12.51 6.10
CA SER A 106 -30.63 12.45 4.80
C SER A 106 -29.13 12.69 4.89
N ARG A 107 -28.69 13.60 5.76
CA ARG A 107 -27.27 13.83 6.02
C ARG A 107 -26.66 12.58 6.66
N ASP A 108 -27.30 12.00 7.67
CA ASP A 108 -26.83 10.78 8.31
C ASP A 108 -26.73 9.60 7.32
N TYR A 109 -27.67 9.51 6.37
CA TYR A 109 -27.63 8.54 5.27
C TYR A 109 -26.42 8.76 4.35
N VAL A 110 -26.16 10.00 3.94
CA VAL A 110 -25.01 10.35 3.08
C VAL A 110 -23.67 10.16 3.81
N GLU A 111 -23.62 10.43 5.10
CA GLU A 111 -22.43 10.21 5.96
C GLU A 111 -22.17 8.73 6.25
N SER A 112 -23.06 7.80 5.85
CA SER A 112 -22.96 6.38 6.19
C SER A 112 -21.96 5.55 5.37
N TYR A 113 -21.06 6.20 4.61
CA TYR A 113 -20.19 5.55 3.63
C TYR A 113 -19.14 4.59 4.24
N VAL A 114 -18.60 4.88 5.43
CA VAL A 114 -17.68 3.98 6.16
C VAL A 114 -18.37 3.40 7.40
N THR A 115 -18.25 2.09 7.60
CA THR A 115 -18.69 1.36 8.80
C THR A 115 -17.51 0.78 9.57
N ALA A 116 -17.71 0.39 10.83
CA ALA A 116 -16.68 -0.23 11.65
C ALA A 116 -16.39 -1.66 11.18
N GLY A 117 -15.14 -1.94 10.80
CA GLY A 117 -14.68 -3.23 10.34
C GLY A 117 -13.99 -4.08 11.41
N ALA A 118 -12.94 -4.78 10.98
CA ALA A 118 -12.09 -5.56 11.86
C ALA A 118 -11.40 -4.69 12.91
N THR A 119 -11.08 -5.28 14.05
CA THR A 119 -10.29 -4.63 15.10
C THR A 119 -8.90 -4.31 14.55
N SER A 120 -8.48 -3.06 14.71
CA SER A 120 -7.14 -2.60 14.37
C SER A 120 -6.10 -3.20 15.31
N ARG A 121 -4.85 -3.29 14.84
CA ARG A 121 -3.69 -3.70 15.65
C ARG A 121 -3.27 -2.64 16.67
N MET A 122 -3.75 -1.42 16.49
CA MET A 122 -3.48 -0.30 17.39
C MET A 122 -4.34 -0.39 18.64
N THR A 123 -3.72 -0.13 19.80
CA THR A 123 -4.42 0.04 21.07
C THR A 123 -4.19 1.45 21.60
N LEU A 124 -5.21 2.09 22.16
CA LEU A 124 -5.07 3.45 22.74
C LEU A 124 -4.15 3.45 23.95
N LEU A 125 -3.17 4.35 23.95
CA LEU A 125 -2.24 4.57 25.06
C LEU A 125 -2.82 5.61 26.03
N GLY A 126 -3.46 5.13 27.10
CA GLY A 126 -4.14 5.99 28.07
C GLY A 126 -5.32 6.79 27.50
N ASP A 127 -5.99 7.54 28.38
CA ASP A 127 -7.25 8.21 28.04
C ASP A 127 -7.04 9.46 27.18
N GLN A 128 -7.87 9.59 26.15
CA GLN A 128 -7.92 10.75 25.26
C GLN A 128 -9.15 11.59 25.60
N LEU A 129 -9.01 12.91 25.67
CA LEU A 129 -10.05 13.84 26.13
C LEU A 129 -10.83 14.45 24.98
N ALA A 130 -12.10 14.75 25.23
CA ALA A 130 -12.93 15.52 24.30
C ALA A 130 -12.25 16.85 23.90
N GLY A 131 -12.32 17.20 22.62
CA GLY A 131 -11.67 18.36 22.03
C GLY A 131 -10.25 18.12 21.50
N GLN A 132 -9.60 17.01 21.85
CA GLN A 132 -8.29 16.67 21.28
C GLN A 132 -8.39 16.34 19.79
N ARG A 133 -7.42 16.81 18.99
CA ARG A 133 -7.27 16.50 17.55
C ARG A 133 -6.10 15.55 17.30
N SER A 134 -5.74 14.77 18.31
CA SER A 134 -4.71 13.75 18.21
C SER A 134 -5.03 12.62 19.18
N ILE A 135 -4.67 11.40 18.82
CA ILE A 135 -4.72 10.23 19.71
C ILE A 135 -3.35 9.58 19.76
N ILE A 136 -3.01 8.99 20.91
CA ILE A 136 -1.79 8.22 21.06
C ILE A 136 -2.17 6.75 21.11
N THR A 137 -1.55 5.94 20.25
CA THR A 137 -1.76 4.50 20.19
C THR A 137 -0.43 3.78 20.33
N PHE A 138 -0.48 2.47 20.56
CA PHE A 138 0.69 1.60 20.48
C PHE A 138 0.35 0.30 19.75
N GLN A 139 1.35 -0.25 19.08
CA GLN A 139 1.28 -1.53 18.36
C GLN A 139 2.62 -2.26 18.45
N MET A 140 2.69 -3.47 17.89
CA MET A 140 3.95 -4.20 17.80
C MET A 140 4.91 -3.49 16.82
N PRO A 141 6.23 -3.42 17.10
CA PRO A 141 7.19 -2.71 16.24
C PRO A 141 7.15 -3.09 14.75
N GLU A 142 6.79 -4.33 14.44
CA GLU A 142 6.69 -4.92 13.11
C GLU A 142 5.35 -4.67 12.40
N ALA A 143 4.34 -4.15 13.10
CA ALA A 143 3.03 -3.87 12.50
C ALA A 143 3.11 -2.69 11.51
N THR A 144 2.42 -2.81 10.36
CA THR A 144 2.29 -1.72 9.38
C THR A 144 1.75 -0.47 10.07
N LEU A 145 2.26 0.70 9.67
CA LEU A 145 1.62 1.95 10.04
C LEU A 145 0.25 2.05 9.34
N PRO A 146 -0.75 2.69 9.94
CA PRO A 146 -1.95 3.04 9.20
C PRO A 146 -1.60 4.01 8.05
N ASP A 147 -2.47 4.12 7.06
CA ASP A 147 -2.24 5.07 5.97
C ASP A 147 -2.76 6.46 6.34
N LEU A 148 -2.15 7.50 5.77
CA LEU A 148 -2.71 8.84 5.86
C LEU A 148 -4.10 8.88 5.19
N GLY A 149 -5.07 9.49 5.86
CA GLY A 149 -6.45 9.55 5.38
C GLY A 149 -7.30 8.34 5.73
N ASP A 150 -6.75 7.32 6.42
CA ASP A 150 -7.53 6.20 6.94
C ASP A 150 -8.59 6.67 7.94
N VAL A 151 -9.76 6.05 7.86
CA VAL A 151 -10.87 6.26 8.80
C VAL A 151 -10.84 5.16 9.86
N LEU A 152 -10.69 5.55 11.12
CA LEU A 152 -10.76 4.68 12.28
C LEU A 152 -12.11 4.85 12.98
N ALA A 153 -12.69 3.76 13.45
CA ALA A 153 -13.84 3.77 14.35
C ALA A 153 -13.36 3.51 15.78
N LEU A 154 -13.50 4.52 16.64
CA LEU A 154 -13.26 4.42 18.08
C LEU A 154 -14.55 3.94 18.73
N MET A 155 -14.60 2.67 19.12
CA MET A 155 -15.80 2.02 19.66
C MET A 155 -15.60 1.64 21.11
N THR A 156 -16.37 2.25 22.01
CA THR A 156 -16.37 1.90 23.44
C THR A 156 -17.26 0.69 23.64
N GLU A 157 -16.66 -0.48 23.87
CA GLU A 157 -17.36 -1.76 24.00
C GLU A 157 -17.63 -2.14 25.47
N GLN A 158 -16.93 -1.52 26.42
CA GLN A 158 -17.09 -1.79 27.86
C GLN A 158 -17.17 -0.49 28.68
N GLY A 159 -17.62 -0.60 29.93
CA GLY A 159 -17.74 0.54 30.86
C GLY A 159 -19.06 1.32 30.76
N ASP A 160 -19.13 2.46 31.46
CA ASP A 160 -20.35 3.28 31.56
C ASP A 160 -20.74 3.96 30.23
N ALA A 161 -19.79 4.07 29.29
CA ALA A 161 -19.95 4.66 27.95
C ALA A 161 -20.09 3.59 26.84
N ALA A 162 -20.39 2.33 27.20
CA ALA A 162 -20.53 1.24 26.23
C ALA A 162 -21.61 1.54 25.18
N GLY A 163 -21.27 1.30 23.91
CA GLY A 163 -22.12 1.58 22.74
C GLY A 163 -21.78 2.90 22.02
N GLU A 164 -20.91 3.73 22.59
CA GLU A 164 -20.43 4.95 21.93
C GLU A 164 -19.47 4.63 20.78
N VAL A 165 -19.70 5.24 19.61
CA VAL A 165 -18.85 5.11 18.41
C VAL A 165 -18.53 6.49 17.85
N GLN A 166 -17.25 6.75 17.59
CA GLN A 166 -16.81 7.92 16.85
C GLN A 166 -15.88 7.52 15.70
N TYR A 167 -16.20 7.97 14.48
CA TYR A 167 -15.28 7.87 13.36
C TYR A 167 -14.32 9.06 13.37
N VAL A 168 -13.04 8.80 13.10
CA VAL A 168 -12.00 9.81 12.99
C VAL A 168 -11.12 9.49 11.80
N ARG A 169 -10.71 10.50 11.03
CA ARG A 169 -9.77 10.32 9.91
C ARG A 169 -8.38 10.80 10.30
N ILE A 170 -7.38 9.97 10.03
CA ILE A 170 -5.96 10.24 10.28
C ILE A 170 -5.49 11.34 9.33
N SER A 171 -4.92 12.41 9.88
CA SER A 171 -4.35 13.53 9.14
C SER A 171 -2.82 13.57 9.19
N GLU A 172 -2.22 12.97 10.22
CA GLU A 172 -0.78 12.96 10.44
C GLU A 172 -0.40 11.71 11.22
N ILE A 173 0.82 11.20 10.99
CA ILE A 173 1.36 10.03 11.67
C ILE A 173 2.79 10.35 12.09
N ASP A 174 3.04 10.32 13.38
CA ASP A 174 4.38 10.31 13.97
C ASP A 174 4.55 9.02 14.80
N HIS A 175 5.75 8.45 14.84
CA HIS A 175 5.97 7.21 15.60
C HIS A 175 7.39 7.06 16.13
N GLU A 176 7.52 6.34 17.24
CA GLU A 176 8.80 5.96 17.84
C GLU A 176 8.73 4.54 18.43
N ILE A 177 9.87 3.85 18.49
CA ILE A 177 9.99 2.61 19.27
C ILE A 177 10.33 3.00 20.70
N ARG A 178 9.49 2.60 21.65
CA ARG A 178 9.66 2.89 23.07
C ARG A 178 9.73 1.58 23.86
N THR A 179 10.71 1.47 24.75
CA THR A 179 10.83 0.37 25.70
C THR A 179 9.97 0.66 26.94
N PHE A 180 9.12 -0.30 27.30
CA PHE A 180 8.24 -0.25 28.47
C PHE A 180 8.74 -1.23 29.54
N GLU A 181 8.56 -0.86 30.80
CA GLU A 181 8.80 -1.72 31.96
C GLU A 181 7.46 -2.22 32.51
N TYR A 182 7.35 -3.53 32.74
CA TYR A 182 6.20 -4.15 33.38
C TYR A 182 6.63 -4.95 34.61
N GLU A 183 6.06 -4.59 35.75
CA GLU A 183 6.26 -5.30 37.01
C GLU A 183 5.29 -6.48 37.12
N ASN A 184 5.82 -7.70 37.00
CA ASN A 184 5.08 -8.92 37.30
C ASN A 184 5.52 -9.47 38.67
N GLY A 185 4.90 -8.97 39.74
CA GLY A 185 5.30 -9.30 41.11
C GLY A 185 6.63 -8.67 41.48
N SER A 186 7.69 -9.48 41.64
CA SER A 186 9.05 -9.00 41.96
C SER A 186 9.99 -8.91 40.74
N ASN A 187 9.52 -9.30 39.55
CA ASN A 187 10.33 -9.28 38.32
C ASN A 187 9.89 -8.08 37.45
N VAL A 188 10.86 -7.24 37.06
CA VAL A 188 10.67 -6.20 36.04
C VAL A 188 11.05 -6.81 34.70
N GLN A 189 10.09 -6.84 33.76
CA GLN A 189 10.34 -7.24 32.38
C GLN A 189 10.31 -5.98 31.50
N THR A 190 11.27 -5.86 30.58
CA THR A 190 11.25 -4.85 29.54
C THR A 190 10.72 -5.43 28.24
N PHE A 191 9.94 -4.66 27.50
CA PHE A 191 9.45 -5.04 26.18
C PHE A 191 9.27 -3.78 25.31
N GLU A 192 9.35 -3.94 23.99
CA GLU A 192 9.27 -2.81 23.06
C GLU A 192 7.89 -2.73 22.40
N ARG A 193 7.42 -1.51 22.18
CA ARG A 193 6.23 -1.20 21.37
C ARG A 193 6.52 0.01 20.51
N ARG A 194 5.91 0.04 19.32
CA ARG A 194 5.86 1.26 18.53
C ARG A 194 4.70 2.11 19.06
N VAL A 195 5.01 3.31 19.54
CA VAL A 195 4.03 4.31 19.95
C VAL A 195 3.78 5.21 18.76
N LEU A 196 2.51 5.41 18.41
CA LEU A 196 2.09 6.30 17.32
C LEU A 196 1.35 7.49 17.91
N THR A 197 1.67 8.68 17.43
CA THR A 197 0.88 9.89 17.63
C THR A 197 0.14 10.15 16.32
N LEU A 198 -1.18 9.94 16.33
CA LEU A 198 -2.02 10.12 15.16
C LEU A 198 -2.72 11.47 15.26
N GLY A 199 -2.44 12.36 14.30
CA GLY A 199 -3.23 13.57 14.10
C GLY A 199 -4.62 13.22 13.54
N LEU A 200 -5.65 13.89 14.03
CA LEU A 200 -7.03 13.70 13.60
C LEU A 200 -7.55 14.95 12.88
N SER A 201 -8.21 14.71 11.75
CA SER A 201 -8.97 15.73 11.02
C SER A 201 -10.04 16.43 11.87
N THR A 202 -10.79 15.66 12.65
CA THR A 202 -11.84 16.13 13.55
C THR A 202 -11.47 15.89 15.00
N ALA A 203 -11.88 16.81 15.88
CA ALA A 203 -11.70 16.65 17.31
C ALA A 203 -12.53 15.49 17.88
N LEU A 204 -12.03 14.86 18.95
CA LEU A 204 -12.79 13.90 19.74
C LEU A 204 -14.03 14.58 20.34
N ARG A 205 -15.22 14.01 20.11
CA ARG A 205 -16.50 14.55 20.62
C ARG A 205 -16.69 14.22 22.10
N GLN A 206 -16.09 13.12 22.54
CA GLN A 206 -16.17 12.60 23.89
C GLN A 206 -14.81 12.06 24.36
N ARG A 207 -14.73 11.72 25.64
CA ARG A 207 -13.56 11.05 26.19
C ARG A 207 -13.49 9.63 25.64
N VAL A 208 -12.30 9.19 25.25
CA VAL A 208 -12.05 7.84 24.76
C VAL A 208 -11.07 7.17 25.72
N TYR A 209 -11.36 5.95 26.14
CA TYR A 209 -10.66 5.28 27.23
C TYR A 209 -9.56 4.37 26.67
N GLY A 210 -8.34 4.55 27.16
CA GLY A 210 -7.18 3.76 26.74
C GLY A 210 -6.60 2.92 27.86
N VAL A 211 -5.53 2.20 27.57
CA VAL A 211 -4.86 1.31 28.54
C VAL A 211 -3.36 1.57 28.60
N GLN A 212 -2.72 1.08 29.67
CA GLN A 212 -1.26 1.04 29.75
C GLN A 212 -0.73 -0.23 29.09
N PRO A 213 0.41 -0.18 28.37
CA PRO A 213 0.99 -1.35 27.73
C PRO A 213 1.40 -2.39 28.78
N LYS A 214 1.05 -3.65 28.53
CA LYS A 214 1.56 -4.81 29.28
C LYS A 214 1.82 -5.98 28.32
N PRO A 215 2.71 -6.92 28.66
CA PRO A 215 2.85 -8.16 27.92
C PRO A 215 1.55 -9.00 27.95
N GLY A 216 1.18 -9.61 26.81
CA GLY A 216 0.00 -10.47 26.68
C GLY A 216 -1.26 -9.76 26.16
N THR A 217 -2.42 -10.43 26.28
CA THR A 217 -3.70 -9.93 25.76
C THR A 217 -4.21 -8.73 26.57
N LEU A 218 -4.62 -7.70 25.85
CA LEU A 218 -5.25 -6.49 26.37
C LEU A 218 -6.74 -6.50 26.05
N GLU A 219 -7.57 -6.09 27.00
CA GLU A 219 -9.00 -5.84 26.79
C GLU A 219 -9.25 -4.37 27.11
N PRO A 220 -9.06 -3.46 26.13
CA PRO A 220 -9.33 -2.04 26.34
C PRO A 220 -10.84 -1.76 26.31
N ASP A 221 -11.28 -0.76 27.08
CA ASP A 221 -12.69 -0.30 27.06
C ASP A 221 -13.10 0.21 25.68
N THR A 222 -12.20 0.97 25.03
CA THR A 222 -12.36 1.41 23.64
C THR A 222 -11.46 0.60 22.71
N VAL A 223 -12.09 -0.07 21.75
CA VAL A 223 -11.44 -0.79 20.66
C VAL A 223 -11.35 0.12 19.44
N ILE A 224 -10.16 0.19 18.83
CA ILE A 224 -9.97 0.83 17.53
C ILE A 224 -10.34 -0.21 16.46
N ARG A 225 -11.27 0.13 15.58
CA ARG A 225 -11.63 -0.68 14.41
C ARG A 225 -11.28 0.06 13.12
N GLU A 226 -10.82 -0.67 12.12
CA GLU A 226 -10.55 -0.10 10.81
C GLU A 226 -11.87 0.19 10.08
N GLY A 227 -11.95 1.33 9.39
CA GLY A 227 -13.10 1.67 8.57
C GLY A 227 -13.23 0.73 7.36
N GLN A 228 -14.40 0.18 7.15
CA GLN A 228 -14.76 -0.58 5.95
C GLN A 228 -15.72 0.27 5.11
N SER A 229 -15.32 0.56 3.87
CA SER A 229 -16.20 1.25 2.92
C SER A 229 -17.39 0.36 2.58
N THR A 230 -18.60 0.88 2.75
CA THR A 230 -19.84 0.21 2.40
C THR A 230 -20.60 1.04 1.39
N ASP A 231 -21.04 0.41 0.32
CA ASP A 231 -21.85 1.03 -0.71
C ASP A 231 -23.33 1.17 -0.26
N ALA A 232 -23.57 1.90 0.82
CA ALA A 232 -24.89 2.05 1.43
C ALA A 232 -25.79 3.05 0.67
N ALA A 233 -25.20 4.13 0.15
CA ALA A 233 -25.89 5.20 -0.56
C ALA A 233 -25.71 5.10 -2.07
N ARG A 234 -26.79 5.31 -2.84
CA ARG A 234 -26.77 5.32 -4.31
C ARG A 234 -26.84 6.75 -4.84
N TYR A 235 -25.79 7.15 -5.55
CA TYR A 235 -25.67 8.48 -6.15
C TYR A 235 -25.88 8.40 -7.66
N TYR A 236 -26.56 9.41 -8.21
CA TYR A 236 -26.85 9.53 -9.63
C TYR A 236 -26.44 10.93 -10.09
N GLY A 237 -25.52 10.99 -11.04
CA GLY A 237 -24.96 12.23 -11.56
C GLY A 237 -24.90 12.22 -13.08
N VAL A 238 -24.08 13.10 -13.62
CA VAL A 238 -23.88 13.28 -15.05
C VAL A 238 -22.44 13.67 -15.31
N SER A 239 -21.90 13.19 -16.43
CA SER A 239 -20.53 13.44 -16.86
C SER A 239 -20.48 13.67 -18.37
N THR A 240 -19.49 14.43 -18.83
CA THR A 240 -19.30 14.72 -20.26
C THR A 240 -18.51 13.60 -20.93
N LEU A 241 -18.80 13.36 -22.20
CA LEU A 241 -18.08 12.40 -23.02
C LEU A 241 -16.70 12.96 -23.44
N THR A 242 -15.60 12.23 -23.22
CA THR A 242 -14.23 12.68 -23.57
C THR A 242 -13.79 12.29 -24.97
N GLN A 243 -14.37 11.23 -25.53
CA GLN A 243 -14.07 10.75 -26.88
C GLN A 243 -15.37 10.56 -27.68
N PRO A 244 -15.41 10.90 -28.98
CA PRO A 244 -16.61 10.72 -29.78
C PRO A 244 -17.05 9.25 -29.78
N ALA A 245 -18.33 9.00 -29.53
CA ALA A 245 -18.89 7.66 -29.58
C ALA A 245 -19.61 7.47 -30.92
N THR A 246 -19.31 6.36 -31.60
CA THR A 246 -19.86 6.10 -32.94
C THR A 246 -21.10 5.24 -32.88
N PHE A 247 -21.94 5.31 -33.92
CA PHE A 247 -23.05 4.41 -34.14
C PHE A 247 -22.59 2.95 -34.01
N GLY A 248 -23.32 2.16 -33.22
CA GLY A 248 -23.00 0.77 -32.99
C GLY A 248 -21.98 0.53 -31.87
N ALA A 249 -21.36 1.55 -31.28
CA ALA A 249 -20.44 1.37 -30.15
C ALA A 249 -21.18 0.81 -28.92
N ASN A 250 -20.49 -0.05 -28.17
CA ASN A 250 -20.99 -0.64 -26.92
C ASN A 250 -20.15 -0.21 -25.70
N SER A 251 -19.31 0.80 -25.85
CA SER A 251 -18.62 1.47 -24.75
C SER A 251 -18.53 2.97 -25.03
N VAL A 252 -18.46 3.75 -23.95
CA VAL A 252 -18.28 5.20 -23.98
C VAL A 252 -17.29 5.60 -22.90
N THR A 253 -16.52 6.66 -23.11
CA THR A 253 -15.57 7.17 -22.11
C THR A 253 -16.02 8.54 -21.63
N VAL A 254 -16.29 8.65 -20.33
CA VAL A 254 -16.70 9.89 -19.66
C VAL A 254 -15.52 10.58 -18.98
N ALA A 255 -15.65 11.88 -18.69
CA ALA A 255 -14.62 12.68 -18.04
C ALA A 255 -14.34 12.25 -16.60
N SER A 256 -15.36 11.78 -15.91
CA SER A 256 -15.22 11.15 -14.59
C SER A 256 -16.42 10.25 -14.32
N THR A 257 -16.18 9.11 -13.67
CA THR A 257 -17.23 8.23 -13.13
C THR A 257 -17.65 8.60 -11.71
N TYR A 258 -17.05 9.66 -11.16
CA TYR A 258 -17.29 10.19 -9.83
C TYR A 258 -17.78 11.64 -9.91
N ALA A 259 -18.58 12.06 -8.94
CA ALA A 259 -18.98 13.45 -8.78
C ALA A 259 -18.68 13.95 -7.36
N PRO A 260 -18.36 15.23 -7.17
CA PRO A 260 -18.19 15.80 -5.83
C PRO A 260 -19.47 15.71 -5.01
N LEU A 261 -19.33 15.28 -3.75
CA LEU A 261 -20.38 15.29 -2.72
C LEU A 261 -20.04 16.27 -1.58
N VAL A 262 -18.75 16.49 -1.33
CA VAL A 262 -18.24 17.54 -0.43
C VAL A 262 -17.09 18.29 -1.08
N PRO A 263 -16.92 19.59 -0.78
CA PRO A 263 -15.72 20.33 -1.16
C PRO A 263 -14.50 19.75 -0.44
N ALA A 264 -13.39 19.66 -1.16
CA ALA A 264 -12.17 19.09 -0.63
C ALA A 264 -10.97 19.94 -1.06
N THR A 265 -10.11 20.30 -0.12
CA THR A 265 -8.85 21.03 -0.37
C THR A 265 -7.66 20.10 -0.24
N THR A 266 -6.87 19.99 -1.30
CA THR A 266 -5.65 19.18 -1.33
C THR A 266 -4.45 19.95 -0.80
N THR A 267 -3.69 19.34 0.09
CA THR A 267 -2.34 19.74 0.51
C THR A 267 -1.33 18.69 0.08
N GLU A 268 -0.10 19.12 -0.14
CA GLU A 268 1.00 18.22 -0.52
C GLU A 268 1.79 17.82 0.73
N GLN A 269 2.02 16.52 0.90
CA GLN A 269 2.90 15.99 1.93
C GLN A 269 4.03 15.20 1.26
N ALA A 270 5.27 15.57 1.55
CA ALA A 270 6.42 14.84 1.08
C ALA A 270 6.65 13.58 1.92
N VAL A 271 6.85 12.47 1.23
CA VAL A 271 7.36 11.20 1.76
C VAL A 271 8.78 11.07 1.26
N THR A 272 9.73 10.97 2.19
CA THR A 272 11.17 10.94 1.85
C THR A 272 11.86 9.73 2.44
N ASP A 273 12.79 9.17 1.68
CA ASP A 273 13.73 8.11 2.08
C ASP A 273 13.08 6.81 2.56
N VAL A 274 11.98 6.41 1.89
CA VAL A 274 11.24 5.20 2.24
C VAL A 274 11.85 3.98 1.54
N GLN A 275 11.97 2.89 2.29
CA GLN A 275 12.50 1.62 1.81
C GLN A 275 11.58 1.00 0.73
N VAL A 276 12.16 0.69 -0.44
CA VAL A 276 11.49 -0.08 -1.49
C VAL A 276 11.23 -1.51 -1.00
N GLY A 277 10.02 -2.02 -1.25
CA GLY A 277 9.58 -3.36 -0.84
C GLY A 277 9.20 -3.50 0.64
N GLY A 278 9.54 -2.53 1.48
CA GLY A 278 9.31 -2.58 2.93
C GLY A 278 10.25 -3.55 3.65
N THR A 279 10.02 -3.73 4.96
CA THR A 279 10.83 -4.61 5.82
C THR A 279 10.02 -5.79 6.31
N ALA A 280 10.64 -6.98 6.32
CA ALA A 280 10.10 -8.19 6.93
C ALA A 280 10.99 -8.64 8.08
N THR A 281 10.39 -9.06 9.19
CA THR A 281 11.10 -9.72 10.29
C THR A 281 10.89 -11.22 10.17
N ILE A 282 11.96 -11.99 10.37
CA ILE A 282 11.89 -13.45 10.36
C ILE A 282 12.55 -14.05 11.59
N SER A 283 12.08 -15.22 11.99
CA SER A 283 12.71 -16.05 13.00
C SER A 283 13.74 -16.99 12.37
N VAL A 284 15.00 -16.89 12.78
CA VAL A 284 16.08 -17.82 12.42
C VAL A 284 16.55 -18.59 13.66
N SER A 285 16.81 -19.89 13.52
CA SER A 285 17.27 -20.72 14.63
C SER A 285 18.75 -21.02 14.53
N SER A 286 19.47 -20.89 15.66
CA SER A 286 20.85 -21.34 15.78
C SER A 286 21.09 -21.98 17.13
N GLY A 287 21.70 -23.17 17.13
CA GLY A 287 22.10 -23.87 18.37
C GLY A 287 20.95 -24.15 19.35
N GLY A 288 19.72 -24.26 18.86
CA GLY A 288 18.50 -24.45 19.67
C GLY A 288 17.90 -23.17 20.25
N SER A 289 18.45 -22.00 19.91
CA SER A 289 17.85 -20.68 20.21
C SER A 289 17.25 -20.07 18.94
N THR A 290 16.26 -19.20 19.10
CA THR A 290 15.62 -18.47 17.99
C THR A 290 15.92 -16.98 18.09
N PHE A 291 16.23 -16.35 16.96
CA PHE A 291 16.57 -14.94 16.83
C PHE A 291 15.64 -14.28 15.80
N GLU A 292 15.24 -13.04 16.07
CA GLU A 292 14.46 -12.23 15.12
C GLU A 292 15.41 -11.36 14.30
N VAL A 293 15.30 -11.44 12.98
CA VAL A 293 16.17 -10.71 12.05
C VAL A 293 15.31 -9.92 11.08
N ALA A 294 15.58 -8.61 11.01
CA ALA A 294 14.94 -7.72 10.05
C ALA A 294 15.69 -7.76 8.71
N GLN A 295 14.94 -7.92 7.63
CA GLN A 295 15.44 -7.89 6.25
C GLN A 295 14.52 -7.03 5.36
N ILE A 296 14.98 -6.72 4.15
CA ILE A 296 14.10 -6.15 3.12
C ILE A 296 13.18 -7.26 2.62
N ALA A 297 11.90 -6.96 2.48
CA ALA A 297 10.94 -7.96 2.02
C ALA A 297 11.14 -8.28 0.54
N SER A 298 11.03 -9.56 0.18
CA SER A 298 10.80 -9.97 -1.19
C SER A 298 9.38 -9.58 -1.59
N THR A 299 9.17 -9.22 -2.86
CA THR A 299 7.86 -8.74 -3.34
C THR A 299 7.46 -9.39 -4.65
N THR A 300 6.16 -9.58 -4.84
CA THR A 300 5.57 -9.94 -6.13
C THR A 300 4.16 -9.37 -6.23
N GLN A 301 3.54 -9.41 -7.42
CA GLN A 301 2.20 -8.89 -7.60
C GLN A 301 1.37 -9.68 -8.61
N ILE A 302 0.05 -9.53 -8.50
CA ILE A 302 -0.90 -9.85 -9.56
C ILE A 302 -1.60 -8.55 -9.96
N ALA A 303 -1.34 -8.07 -11.19
CA ALA A 303 -2.00 -6.90 -11.74
C ALA A 303 -3.48 -7.19 -11.99
N ILE A 304 -4.36 -6.26 -11.61
CA ILE A 304 -5.81 -6.42 -11.74
C ILE A 304 -6.31 -5.75 -13.01
N GLU A 305 -6.77 -6.57 -13.93
CA GLU A 305 -7.38 -6.20 -15.19
C GLU A 305 -8.86 -6.64 -15.20
N LEU A 306 -9.64 -6.11 -16.15
CA LEU A 306 -11.05 -6.45 -16.27
C LEU A 306 -11.31 -7.95 -16.46
N ASN A 307 -10.39 -8.64 -17.13
CA ASN A 307 -10.50 -10.06 -17.48
C ASN A 307 -10.20 -11.01 -16.30
N ASN A 308 -9.41 -10.56 -15.30
CA ASN A 308 -8.86 -11.39 -14.23
C ASN A 308 -9.38 -10.98 -12.85
N ARG A 309 -10.22 -9.93 -12.78
CA ARG A 309 -10.85 -9.46 -11.56
C ARG A 309 -11.78 -10.52 -10.97
N GLY A 310 -11.38 -11.05 -9.82
CA GLY A 310 -12.17 -11.98 -9.01
C GLY A 310 -11.92 -11.79 -7.51
N PHE A 311 -12.48 -12.69 -6.71
CA PHE A 311 -12.24 -12.75 -5.26
C PHE A 311 -11.04 -13.62 -4.89
N THR A 312 -10.67 -14.60 -5.71
CA THR A 312 -9.66 -15.61 -5.39
C THR A 312 -8.45 -15.48 -6.28
N TYR A 313 -7.26 -15.45 -5.66
CA TYR A 313 -5.97 -15.36 -6.34
C TYR A 313 -5.02 -16.42 -5.79
N VAL A 314 -4.13 -16.91 -6.67
CA VAL A 314 -3.08 -17.86 -6.32
C VAL A 314 -1.77 -17.31 -6.85
N SER A 315 -0.74 -17.34 -6.02
CA SER A 315 0.63 -16.97 -6.38
C SER A 315 1.62 -17.98 -5.81
N ARG A 316 2.84 -17.97 -6.34
CA ARG A 316 3.96 -18.71 -5.79
C ARG A 316 5.02 -17.70 -5.35
N LEU A 317 5.38 -17.75 -4.08
CA LEU A 317 6.41 -16.90 -3.49
C LEU A 317 7.77 -17.57 -3.68
N ASP A 318 8.67 -16.86 -4.36
CA ASP A 318 10.06 -17.25 -4.54
C ASP A 318 10.93 -16.01 -4.30
N PRO A 319 11.83 -16.00 -3.30
CA PRO A 319 12.30 -17.15 -2.51
C PRO A 319 11.26 -17.67 -1.52
N LEU A 320 11.42 -18.90 -1.00
CA LEU A 320 10.43 -19.49 -0.09
C LEU A 320 10.18 -18.61 1.15
N PRO A 321 8.92 -18.41 1.57
CA PRO A 321 8.58 -17.51 2.67
C PRO A 321 8.89 -18.10 4.04
N ALA A 322 9.38 -17.25 4.95
CA ALA A 322 9.50 -17.57 6.36
C ALA A 322 8.11 -17.57 7.03
N PRO A 323 7.85 -18.50 7.97
CA PRO A 323 6.63 -18.48 8.77
C PRO A 323 6.44 -17.15 9.49
N GLY A 324 5.23 -16.59 9.46
CA GLY A 324 4.86 -15.34 10.12
C GLY A 324 5.15 -14.07 9.31
N SER A 325 5.76 -14.19 8.12
CA SER A 325 6.29 -13.03 7.38
C SER A 325 5.44 -12.57 6.20
N VAL A 326 4.45 -13.36 5.77
CA VAL A 326 3.69 -13.09 4.54
C VAL A 326 2.63 -12.01 4.78
N VAL A 327 2.63 -11.01 3.91
CA VAL A 327 1.67 -9.91 3.85
C VAL A 327 1.11 -9.82 2.44
N ILE A 328 -0.20 -9.68 2.32
CA ILE A 328 -0.90 -9.47 1.06
C ILE A 328 -1.70 -8.18 1.17
N ALA A 329 -1.48 -7.23 0.26
CA ALA A 329 -2.22 -5.99 0.18
C ALA A 329 -3.05 -5.95 -1.12
N TYR A 330 -4.30 -5.49 -1.04
CA TYR A 330 -5.16 -5.27 -2.20
C TYR A 330 -5.98 -3.99 -2.02
N ARG A 331 -6.34 -3.34 -3.13
CA ARG A 331 -7.17 -2.13 -3.11
C ARG A 331 -8.59 -2.46 -3.55
N SER A 332 -9.61 -2.03 -2.80
CA SER A 332 -11.03 -2.18 -3.16
C SER A 332 -11.79 -0.90 -2.78
N LEU A 333 -12.61 -0.39 -3.71
CA LEU A 333 -13.36 0.87 -3.54
C LEU A 333 -12.47 2.06 -3.13
N GLY A 334 -11.25 2.11 -3.67
CA GLY A 334 -10.29 3.18 -3.41
C GLY A 334 -9.43 3.00 -2.16
N LYS A 335 -9.73 2.02 -1.30
CA LYS A 335 -9.04 1.77 -0.03
C LYS A 335 -8.13 0.54 -0.10
N TRP A 336 -6.94 0.62 0.51
CA TRP A 336 -6.05 -0.52 0.71
C TRP A 336 -6.46 -1.36 1.92
N TYR A 337 -6.36 -2.68 1.74
CA TYR A 337 -6.68 -3.71 2.71
C TYR A 337 -5.54 -4.71 2.77
N GLU A 338 -5.27 -5.25 3.96
CA GLU A 338 -4.19 -6.22 4.18
C GLU A 338 -4.72 -7.56 4.73
N LEU A 339 -4.02 -8.63 4.36
CA LEU A 339 -4.07 -9.94 4.98
C LEU A 339 -2.65 -10.35 5.40
N ARG A 340 -2.51 -10.99 6.56
CA ARG A 340 -1.21 -11.39 7.10
C ARG A 340 -1.27 -12.77 7.75
N ASP A 341 -0.15 -13.47 7.69
CA ASP A 341 0.11 -14.71 8.42
C ASP A 341 0.63 -14.35 9.82
N ASP A 342 -0.28 -14.08 10.75
CA ASP A 342 0.09 -13.51 12.07
C ASP A 342 0.49 -14.56 13.11
N ASP A 343 0.08 -15.81 12.94
CA ASP A 343 0.35 -16.89 13.90
C ASP A 343 1.41 -17.88 13.43
N ALA A 344 2.04 -17.58 12.29
CA ALA A 344 3.07 -18.38 11.64
C ALA A 344 2.62 -19.82 11.32
N ASN A 345 1.31 -20.10 11.30
CA ASN A 345 0.77 -21.42 10.99
C ASN A 345 0.45 -21.59 9.49
N GLY A 346 0.49 -20.48 8.74
CA GLY A 346 0.21 -20.41 7.31
C GLY A 346 -1.19 -19.90 6.97
N ASP A 347 -2.07 -19.65 7.95
CA ASP A 347 -3.40 -19.10 7.75
C ASP A 347 -3.33 -17.56 7.69
N LEU A 348 -3.88 -16.99 6.62
CA LEU A 348 -3.92 -15.55 6.42
C LEU A 348 -5.19 -14.97 7.06
N SER A 349 -5.02 -13.96 7.91
CA SER A 349 -6.10 -13.25 8.59
C SER A 349 -6.10 -11.75 8.21
N GLY A 350 -7.26 -11.09 8.30
CA GLY A 350 -7.42 -9.68 7.92
C GLY A 350 -8.70 -9.44 7.12
N SER A 351 -8.63 -8.58 6.10
CA SER A 351 -9.76 -8.30 5.19
C SER A 351 -9.91 -9.38 4.12
N GLY A 352 -10.13 -10.61 4.55
CA GLY A 352 -10.25 -11.81 3.72
C GLY A 352 -9.73 -13.03 4.44
N ALA A 353 -9.51 -14.12 3.70
CA ALA A 353 -8.94 -15.35 4.24
C ALA A 353 -8.05 -16.03 3.21
N GLY A 354 -7.03 -16.75 3.65
CA GLY A 354 -6.14 -17.46 2.74
C GLY A 354 -5.20 -18.41 3.46
N ARG A 355 -4.34 -19.05 2.69
CA ARG A 355 -3.33 -19.97 3.21
C ARG A 355 -2.03 -19.88 2.42
N VAL A 356 -0.92 -20.01 3.14
CA VAL A 356 0.46 -20.10 2.67
C VAL A 356 0.99 -21.50 2.98
N ASP A 357 1.65 -22.11 2.00
CA ASP A 357 2.44 -23.33 2.19
C ASP A 357 3.93 -22.97 2.10
N TYR A 358 4.62 -22.96 3.25
CA TYR A 358 6.04 -22.55 3.32
C TYR A 358 6.99 -23.50 2.60
N ALA A 359 6.60 -24.76 2.40
CA ALA A 359 7.45 -25.75 1.76
C ALA A 359 7.48 -25.57 0.23
N THR A 360 6.39 -25.04 -0.34
CA THR A 360 6.24 -24.85 -1.79
C THR A 360 6.25 -23.38 -2.22
N GLY A 361 6.06 -22.46 -1.26
CA GLY A 361 5.82 -21.04 -1.52
C GLY A 361 4.42 -20.74 -2.04
N SER A 362 3.52 -21.75 -2.12
CA SER A 362 2.19 -21.56 -2.70
C SER A 362 1.30 -20.75 -1.76
N VAL A 363 0.65 -19.72 -2.31
CA VAL A 363 -0.31 -18.88 -1.59
C VAL A 363 -1.64 -18.90 -2.31
N SER A 364 -2.71 -19.16 -1.58
CA SER A 364 -4.08 -19.02 -2.06
C SER A 364 -4.83 -18.04 -1.16
N VAL A 365 -5.41 -17.01 -1.75
CA VAL A 365 -6.09 -15.95 -1.01
C VAL A 365 -7.47 -15.67 -1.58
N THR A 366 -8.44 -15.45 -0.70
CA THR A 366 -9.78 -14.94 -1.02
C THR A 366 -9.95 -13.58 -0.35
N LEU A 367 -10.05 -12.53 -1.16
CA LEU A 367 -10.16 -11.14 -0.72
C LEU A 367 -11.55 -10.85 -0.12
N GLY A 368 -11.62 -9.91 0.82
CA GLY A 368 -12.90 -9.47 1.41
C GLY A 368 -13.74 -8.59 0.48
N GLY A 369 -13.15 -8.05 -0.60
CA GLY A 369 -13.81 -7.20 -1.59
C GLY A 369 -13.22 -7.39 -2.99
N LEU A 370 -13.96 -7.00 -4.03
CA LEU A 370 -13.47 -7.06 -5.41
C LEU A 370 -12.37 -6.01 -5.61
N PRO A 371 -11.16 -6.39 -6.01
CA PRO A 371 -10.08 -5.44 -6.13
C PRO A 371 -10.33 -4.46 -7.29
N ASP A 372 -9.80 -3.25 -7.19
CA ASP A 372 -10.00 -2.20 -8.18
C ASP A 372 -9.22 -2.50 -9.47
N VAL A 373 -9.82 -2.28 -10.64
CA VAL A 373 -9.14 -2.44 -11.94
C VAL A 373 -8.02 -1.39 -12.06
N GLY A 374 -6.87 -1.78 -12.60
CA GLY A 374 -5.66 -0.95 -12.64
C GLY A 374 -4.86 -0.89 -11.33
N SER A 375 -5.30 -1.63 -10.30
CA SER A 375 -4.51 -1.85 -9.07
C SER A 375 -3.75 -3.18 -9.12
N SER A 376 -3.27 -3.66 -7.98
CA SER A 376 -2.59 -4.95 -7.87
C SER A 376 -2.88 -5.61 -6.52
N VAL A 377 -2.90 -6.94 -6.52
CA VAL A 377 -2.73 -7.73 -5.29
C VAL A 377 -1.23 -7.87 -5.08
N LEU A 378 -0.70 -7.16 -4.09
CA LEU A 378 0.71 -7.11 -3.76
C LEU A 378 1.02 -8.15 -2.68
N PHE A 379 2.10 -8.89 -2.85
CA PHE A 379 2.61 -9.86 -1.89
C PHE A 379 3.98 -9.39 -1.42
N SER A 380 4.22 -9.40 -0.12
CA SER A 380 5.54 -9.13 0.47
C SER A 380 5.83 -10.11 1.58
N TRP A 381 7.05 -10.64 1.65
CA TRP A 381 7.44 -11.65 2.64
C TRP A 381 8.94 -11.60 2.94
N GLY A 382 9.33 -12.16 4.09
CA GLY A 382 10.74 -12.43 4.41
C GLY A 382 11.10 -13.86 4.05
N THR A 383 12.38 -14.14 3.79
CA THR A 383 12.86 -15.50 3.48
C THR A 383 14.00 -15.93 4.39
N PRO A 384 14.05 -17.19 4.85
CA PRO A 384 15.20 -17.71 5.59
C PRO A 384 16.37 -18.09 4.66
N ALA A 385 16.19 -18.04 3.33
CA ALA A 385 17.17 -18.51 2.34
C ALA A 385 18.52 -17.78 2.39
N HIS A 386 18.58 -16.61 3.04
CA HIS A 386 19.80 -15.82 3.17
C HIS A 386 20.64 -16.16 4.42
N TYR A 387 20.17 -17.06 5.29
CA TYR A 387 20.77 -17.30 6.61
C TYR A 387 21.19 -18.75 6.82
N ASP A 388 22.33 -18.96 7.51
CA ASP A 388 22.79 -20.29 7.92
C ASP A 388 23.04 -20.39 9.42
N ASP A 389 22.85 -21.60 9.98
CA ASP A 389 23.24 -21.93 11.34
C ASP A 389 24.69 -22.41 11.37
N ARG A 390 25.55 -21.69 12.11
CA ARG A 390 26.96 -22.04 12.32
C ARG A 390 27.22 -22.64 13.71
N ALA A 391 26.17 -22.96 14.47
CA ALA A 391 26.31 -23.62 15.77
C ALA A 391 26.96 -24.99 15.64
N GLY A 392 27.86 -25.31 16.59
CA GLY A 392 28.51 -26.62 16.62
C GLY A 392 29.53 -26.85 15.50
N GLN A 393 29.97 -25.81 14.78
CA GLN A 393 31.06 -25.90 13.81
C GLN A 393 32.27 -26.62 14.43
N ALA A 394 32.67 -27.74 13.81
CA ALA A 394 33.49 -28.76 14.47
C ALA A 394 34.98 -28.40 14.60
N THR A 395 35.44 -27.31 13.97
CA THR A 395 36.86 -26.93 14.00
C THR A 395 36.98 -25.41 13.86
N ILE A 396 36.91 -24.71 15.00
CA ILE A 396 37.50 -23.38 15.10
C ILE A 396 38.97 -23.56 15.46
N ASP A 397 39.77 -22.85 14.71
CA ASP A 397 41.21 -22.82 14.86
C ASP A 397 41.61 -22.25 16.22
N LYS A 398 42.79 -22.66 16.72
CA LYS A 398 43.23 -22.19 18.04
C LYS A 398 43.38 -20.66 18.02
N PRO A 399 42.90 -19.96 19.05
CA PRO A 399 43.14 -18.53 19.18
C PRO A 399 44.65 -18.23 19.30
N TRP A 400 45.10 -17.12 18.73
CA TRP A 400 46.53 -16.74 18.74
C TRP A 400 46.74 -15.30 19.21
N MET A 401 47.97 -15.00 19.63
CA MET A 401 48.44 -13.63 19.87
C MET A 401 49.56 -13.27 18.90
N THR A 402 49.56 -12.03 18.43
CA THR A 402 50.59 -11.53 17.51
C THR A 402 51.53 -10.56 18.23
N PHE A 403 52.83 -10.83 18.18
CA PHE A 403 53.87 -9.95 18.72
C PHE A 403 54.81 -9.46 17.63
N VAL A 404 54.81 -8.15 17.39
CA VAL A 404 55.74 -7.50 16.44
C VAL A 404 57.12 -7.32 17.08
N LEU A 405 58.15 -7.76 16.39
CA LEU A 405 59.56 -7.63 16.78
C LEU A 405 60.11 -6.25 16.38
N ASP A 406 61.29 -5.87 16.88
CA ASP A 406 61.86 -4.52 16.61
C ASP A 406 62.68 -4.46 15.31
N HIS A 407 63.08 -5.62 14.77
CA HIS A 407 64.01 -5.71 13.65
C HIS A 407 63.46 -6.57 12.52
N ALA A 408 63.80 -6.20 11.29
CA ALA A 408 63.70 -7.06 10.12
C ALA A 408 64.93 -7.99 10.04
N GLY A 409 64.81 -9.12 9.33
CA GLY A 409 65.92 -10.07 9.18
C GLY A 409 66.21 -10.87 10.47
N VAL A 410 65.15 -11.24 11.18
CA VAL A 410 65.22 -12.15 12.33
C VAL A 410 65.74 -13.49 11.85
N MET A 411 66.66 -14.11 12.60
CA MET A 411 67.29 -15.34 12.16
C MET A 411 66.38 -16.54 12.42
N PRO A 412 66.12 -17.40 11.41
CA PRO A 412 65.41 -18.66 11.61
C PRO A 412 66.06 -19.51 12.70
N GLY A 413 65.25 -20.00 13.63
CA GLY A 413 65.61 -20.86 14.76
C GLY A 413 66.06 -20.10 16.01
N SER A 414 66.01 -18.77 16.01
CA SER A 414 66.51 -17.96 17.13
C SER A 414 65.42 -17.45 18.09
N VAL A 415 64.16 -17.45 17.67
CA VAL A 415 63.08 -16.82 18.45
C VAL A 415 62.67 -17.69 19.64
N THR A 416 62.72 -17.11 20.83
CA THR A 416 62.22 -17.69 22.08
C THR A 416 61.25 -16.72 22.74
N VAL A 417 60.00 -17.15 22.93
CA VAL A 417 58.94 -16.39 23.62
C VAL A 417 58.78 -16.94 25.03
N ARG A 418 58.75 -16.09 26.06
CA ARG A 418 58.58 -16.45 27.48
C ARG A 418 57.46 -15.63 28.13
N TRP A 419 56.66 -16.27 28.98
CA TRP A 419 55.56 -15.63 29.72
C TRP A 419 55.26 -16.37 31.03
N ILE A 420 54.47 -15.74 31.91
CA ILE A 420 54.01 -16.39 33.15
C ILE A 420 52.61 -16.97 32.96
N SER A 421 52.42 -18.22 33.39
CA SER A 421 51.15 -18.93 33.41
C SER A 421 51.02 -19.75 34.70
N GLY A 422 49.94 -19.53 35.46
CA GLY A 422 49.74 -20.13 36.78
C GLY A 422 50.87 -19.81 37.77
N GLY A 423 51.48 -18.63 37.66
CA GLY A 423 52.64 -18.21 38.45
C GLY A 423 53.97 -18.92 38.11
N SER A 424 54.02 -19.73 37.04
CA SER A 424 55.24 -20.39 36.55
C SER A 424 55.64 -19.88 35.16
N GLU A 425 56.94 -19.74 34.90
CA GLU A 425 57.44 -19.37 33.57
C GLU A 425 57.21 -20.50 32.56
N LYS A 426 56.72 -20.12 31.38
CA LYS A 426 56.51 -20.98 30.22
C LYS A 426 57.24 -20.38 29.03
N SER A 427 57.62 -21.22 28.08
CA SER A 427 58.28 -20.77 26.86
C SER A 427 57.89 -21.57 25.62
N ALA A 428 58.02 -20.92 24.46
CA ALA A 428 57.96 -21.53 23.15
C ALA A 428 59.16 -21.07 22.32
N THR A 429 59.75 -22.01 21.58
CA THR A 429 60.96 -21.81 20.79
C THR A 429 60.69 -22.16 19.34
N ASP A 430 61.22 -21.34 18.46
CA ASP A 430 61.22 -21.52 17.02
C ASP A 430 62.07 -22.73 16.59
N ASP A 431 61.57 -23.53 15.65
CA ASP A 431 62.25 -24.70 15.09
C ASP A 431 63.14 -24.39 13.89
N GLY A 432 63.15 -23.14 13.41
CA GLY A 432 63.90 -22.69 12.24
C GLY A 432 63.24 -22.99 10.91
N LEU A 433 62.02 -23.54 10.93
CA LEU A 433 61.13 -23.73 9.79
C LEU A 433 59.90 -22.82 9.89
N GLY A 434 59.95 -21.82 10.77
CA GLY A 434 58.87 -20.89 11.04
C GLY A 434 57.83 -21.40 12.03
N SER A 435 58.01 -22.56 12.69
CA SER A 435 57.03 -23.08 13.66
C SER A 435 57.52 -22.93 15.11
N LEU A 436 56.62 -22.51 16.01
CA LEU A 436 56.88 -22.51 17.44
C LEU A 436 56.54 -23.85 18.08
N SER A 437 57.39 -24.30 19.01
CA SER A 437 57.17 -25.52 19.80
C SER A 437 57.46 -25.30 21.29
N GLY A 438 56.81 -26.07 22.16
CA GLY A 438 56.93 -25.94 23.62
C GLY A 438 55.57 -25.74 24.30
N ALA A 439 55.48 -24.77 25.20
CA ALA A 439 54.25 -24.43 25.92
C ALA A 439 53.21 -23.70 25.04
N ALA A 440 53.60 -23.25 23.86
CA ALA A 440 52.73 -22.77 22.80
C ALA A 440 53.14 -23.40 21.46
N THR A 441 52.19 -23.52 20.55
CA THR A 441 52.43 -23.68 19.11
C THR A 441 52.39 -22.30 18.44
N GLY A 442 52.45 -22.27 17.12
CA GLY A 442 52.27 -21.06 16.34
C GLY A 442 53.37 -20.90 15.31
N ARG A 443 53.58 -19.66 14.86
CA ARG A 443 54.40 -19.37 13.69
C ARG A 443 55.29 -18.15 13.92
N VAL A 444 56.46 -18.15 13.29
CA VAL A 444 57.34 -16.98 13.22
C VAL A 444 57.46 -16.53 11.78
N VAL A 445 57.26 -15.23 11.57
CA VAL A 445 57.58 -14.52 10.34
C VAL A 445 58.88 -13.76 10.59
N TYR A 446 59.95 -14.11 9.88
CA TYR A 446 61.29 -13.59 10.15
C TYR A 446 61.55 -12.17 9.61
N GLY A 447 60.63 -11.67 8.78
CA GLY A 447 60.67 -10.38 8.11
C GLY A 447 60.32 -10.52 6.62
N TYR A 448 59.73 -9.48 6.05
CA TYR A 448 59.32 -9.40 4.64
C TYR A 448 59.52 -7.97 4.14
N ALA A 449 59.22 -7.69 2.87
CA ALA A 449 59.12 -6.32 2.37
C ALA A 449 57.66 -5.99 2.10
N ASP A 450 57.22 -4.77 2.41
CA ASP A 450 55.89 -4.32 2.00
C ASP A 450 55.82 -4.04 0.49
N GLY A 451 54.65 -3.63 -0.02
CA GLY A 451 54.47 -3.28 -1.43
C GLY A 451 55.36 -2.13 -1.93
N SER A 452 55.98 -1.36 -1.03
CA SER A 452 56.94 -0.29 -1.34
C SER A 452 58.40 -0.75 -1.34
N GLY A 453 58.66 -2.01 -0.96
CA GLY A 453 60.00 -2.56 -0.82
C GLY A 453 60.68 -2.25 0.51
N ALA A 454 59.96 -1.67 1.48
CA ALA A 454 60.52 -1.38 2.80
C ALA A 454 60.53 -2.66 3.66
N PRO A 455 61.67 -3.02 4.28
CA PRO A 455 61.77 -4.21 5.11
C PRO A 455 60.95 -4.03 6.39
N GLN A 456 60.03 -4.97 6.64
CA GLN A 456 59.16 -5.02 7.79
C GLN A 456 59.77 -5.87 8.91
N PRO A 457 59.55 -5.50 10.19
CA PRO A 457 60.00 -6.29 11.32
C PRO A 457 59.43 -7.71 11.31
N GLY A 458 60.13 -8.64 11.96
CA GLY A 458 59.59 -9.98 12.18
C GLY A 458 58.40 -9.98 13.12
N GLU A 459 57.61 -11.06 13.10
CA GLU A 459 56.40 -11.22 13.90
C GLU A 459 56.32 -12.65 14.47
N ALA A 460 55.87 -12.79 15.71
CA ALA A 460 55.63 -14.07 16.35
C ALA A 460 54.14 -14.25 16.64
N TYR A 461 53.54 -15.26 16.02
CA TYR A 461 52.17 -15.73 16.22
C TYR A 461 52.19 -16.86 17.22
N VAL A 462 51.59 -16.66 18.39
CA VAL A 462 51.69 -17.58 19.51
C VAL A 462 50.32 -18.17 19.83
N GLU A 463 50.19 -19.49 19.67
CA GLU A 463 49.00 -20.27 19.99
C GLU A 463 49.23 -21.06 21.30
N PHE A 464 48.70 -20.59 22.41
CA PHE A 464 48.96 -21.20 23.71
C PHE A 464 48.31 -22.59 23.84
N ASN A 465 49.03 -23.54 24.45
CA ASN A 465 48.54 -24.90 24.62
C ASN A 465 47.90 -25.10 25.99
N GLY A 466 46.68 -25.64 26.03
CA GLY A 466 46.03 -26.15 27.23
C GLY A 466 45.99 -25.16 28.41
N ASP A 467 46.70 -25.48 29.48
CA ASP A 467 46.81 -24.68 30.70
C ASP A 467 47.92 -23.61 30.65
N ALA A 468 48.72 -23.55 29.58
CA ALA A 468 49.83 -22.60 29.43
C ALA A 468 49.42 -21.22 28.92
N PHE A 469 48.14 -20.84 28.98
CA PHE A 469 47.71 -19.48 28.65
C PHE A 469 48.28 -18.46 29.63
N PRO A 470 48.66 -17.26 29.17
CA PRO A 470 49.24 -16.24 30.04
C PRO A 470 48.27 -15.78 31.13
N ASP A 471 48.82 -15.53 32.32
CA ASP A 471 48.09 -14.91 33.43
C ASP A 471 47.75 -13.46 33.09
N ALA A 472 46.60 -12.97 33.56
CA ALA A 472 46.22 -11.57 33.39
C ALA A 472 47.34 -10.64 33.88
N SER A 473 47.70 -9.62 33.09
CA SER A 473 48.81 -8.67 33.33
C SER A 473 50.24 -9.23 33.29
N THR A 474 50.48 -10.44 32.77
CA THR A 474 51.85 -10.88 32.48
C THR A 474 52.45 -10.06 31.33
N GLN A 475 53.78 -9.90 31.33
CA GLN A 475 54.51 -9.38 30.18
C GLN A 475 55.16 -10.55 29.44
N VAL A 476 55.20 -10.45 28.12
CA VAL A 476 55.80 -11.45 27.24
C VAL A 476 57.20 -10.97 26.89
N GLU A 477 58.21 -11.74 27.26
CA GLU A 477 59.61 -11.50 26.90
C GLU A 477 59.93 -12.32 25.64
N ILE A 478 60.52 -11.67 24.63
CA ILE A 478 60.89 -12.31 23.37
C ILE A 478 62.37 -12.06 23.11
N GLU A 479 63.15 -13.13 23.05
CA GLU A 479 64.57 -13.14 22.71
C GLU A 479 64.74 -13.70 21.30
N TYR A 480 65.55 -13.03 20.47
CA TYR A 480 65.83 -13.46 19.11
C TYR A 480 67.17 -12.91 18.61
N ASP A 481 67.76 -13.58 17.62
CA ASP A 481 68.90 -13.05 16.88
C ASP A 481 68.42 -12.39 15.59
N TYR A 482 69.08 -11.31 15.17
CA TYR A 482 68.83 -10.68 13.88
C TYR A 482 70.13 -10.40 13.13
N GLY A 483 70.02 -10.23 11.82
CA GLY A 483 71.11 -9.83 10.93
C GLY A 483 70.57 -9.00 9.77
N ALA A 484 71.43 -8.30 9.04
CA ALA A 484 71.01 -7.41 7.96
C ALA A 484 70.18 -8.17 6.89
N PRO A 485 68.90 -7.82 6.68
CA PRO A 485 68.12 -8.38 5.57
C PRO A 485 68.58 -7.75 4.25
N LYS A 486 68.40 -8.49 3.16
CA LYS A 486 68.57 -7.98 1.80
C LYS A 486 67.23 -8.06 1.07
N THR A 487 66.76 -6.91 0.60
CA THR A 487 65.55 -6.81 -0.24
C THR A 487 65.94 -6.49 -1.67
N GLU A 488 65.42 -7.26 -2.62
CA GLU A 488 65.66 -7.13 -4.06
C GLU A 488 64.33 -6.94 -4.80
N GLN A 489 64.31 -6.05 -5.79
CA GLN A 489 63.16 -5.84 -6.68
C GLN A 489 63.35 -6.63 -7.96
N PHE A 490 62.30 -7.30 -8.40
CA PHE A 490 62.23 -7.98 -9.69
C PHE A 490 61.00 -7.49 -10.47
N LEU A 491 61.09 -7.53 -11.81
CA LEU A 491 60.00 -7.21 -12.73
C LEU A 491 59.75 -8.42 -13.66
N PRO A 492 59.28 -9.56 -13.12
CA PRO A 492 59.15 -10.80 -13.87
C PRO A 492 57.90 -10.83 -14.74
N SER A 493 57.79 -11.86 -15.56
CA SER A 493 56.56 -12.24 -16.26
C SER A 493 56.11 -13.63 -15.81
N ALA A 494 54.81 -13.80 -15.56
CA ALA A 494 54.22 -15.11 -15.27
C ALA A 494 54.24 -15.99 -16.53
N ASN A 495 54.40 -17.30 -16.36
CA ASN A 495 54.26 -18.28 -17.44
C ASN A 495 52.78 -18.68 -17.64
N GLY A 496 52.49 -19.53 -18.62
CA GLY A 496 51.12 -19.99 -18.91
C GLY A 496 50.46 -20.86 -17.82
N ALA A 497 51.15 -21.11 -16.71
CA ALA A 497 50.65 -21.78 -15.52
C ALA A 497 50.63 -20.86 -14.28
N GLY A 498 50.78 -19.54 -14.46
CA GLY A 498 50.74 -18.57 -13.35
C GLY A 498 51.99 -18.57 -12.46
N LEU A 499 53.10 -19.17 -12.89
CA LEU A 499 54.35 -19.23 -12.11
C LEU A 499 55.38 -18.20 -12.59
N VAL A 500 56.13 -17.63 -11.64
CA VAL A 500 57.27 -16.73 -11.84
C VAL A 500 58.57 -17.44 -11.45
N SER A 501 59.69 -17.09 -12.09
CA SER A 501 61.04 -17.59 -11.74
C SER A 501 62.03 -16.45 -11.59
N LEU A 502 62.78 -16.44 -10.49
CA LEU A 502 63.74 -15.40 -10.08
C LEU A 502 65.07 -16.03 -9.64
N SER A 503 66.11 -15.21 -9.49
CA SER A 503 67.41 -15.62 -8.91
C SER A 503 67.93 -14.56 -7.95
N ILE A 504 68.24 -14.97 -6.72
CA ILE A 504 68.81 -14.11 -5.68
C ILE A 504 70.29 -13.86 -5.99
N SER A 505 70.73 -12.60 -6.00
CA SER A 505 72.03 -12.22 -6.59
C SER A 505 73.27 -12.68 -5.80
N ASP A 506 73.14 -12.89 -4.49
CA ASP A 506 74.27 -13.13 -3.56
C ASP A 506 74.21 -14.49 -2.84
N ALA A 507 73.54 -15.50 -3.42
CA ALA A 507 73.46 -16.84 -2.83
C ALA A 507 74.86 -17.42 -2.47
N PRO A 508 74.99 -18.24 -1.41
CA PRO A 508 73.93 -18.96 -0.71
C PRO A 508 73.14 -18.12 0.30
N VAL A 509 71.82 -18.32 0.32
CA VAL A 509 70.89 -17.72 1.29
C VAL A 509 70.58 -18.68 2.42
N ARG A 510 70.25 -18.14 3.58
CA ARG A 510 69.90 -18.92 4.76
C ARG A 510 68.52 -19.58 4.55
N PRO A 511 68.39 -20.91 4.73
CA PRO A 511 67.09 -21.57 4.69
C PRO A 511 66.11 -20.96 5.71
N GLY A 512 64.86 -20.77 5.30
CA GLY A 512 63.80 -20.17 6.11
C GLY A 512 63.76 -18.63 6.08
N SER A 513 64.73 -17.97 5.44
CA SER A 513 64.84 -16.50 5.47
C SER A 513 64.16 -15.77 4.31
N VAL A 514 63.65 -16.49 3.30
CA VAL A 514 63.07 -15.88 2.09
C VAL A 514 61.60 -15.51 2.31
N ALA A 515 61.23 -14.28 1.91
CA ALA A 515 59.85 -13.82 1.84
C ALA A 515 59.65 -13.02 0.55
N ILE A 516 58.52 -13.20 -0.12
CA ILE A 516 58.23 -12.62 -1.44
C ILE A 516 56.90 -11.90 -1.40
N THR A 517 56.87 -10.66 -1.86
CA THR A 517 55.69 -9.79 -1.88
C THR A 517 55.42 -9.30 -3.30
N TRP A 518 54.18 -9.38 -3.78
CA TRP A 518 53.75 -8.90 -5.09
C TRP A 518 52.30 -8.46 -5.09
N SER A 519 51.86 -7.80 -6.15
CA SER A 519 50.47 -7.42 -6.33
C SER A 519 49.87 -8.03 -7.60
N VAL A 520 48.59 -8.32 -7.56
CA VAL A 520 47.77 -8.80 -8.68
C VAL A 520 46.54 -7.92 -8.82
N VAL A 521 45.95 -7.91 -10.00
CA VAL A 521 44.59 -7.40 -10.19
C VAL A 521 43.66 -8.60 -10.09
N ARG A 522 42.85 -8.64 -9.04
CA ARG A 522 41.74 -9.58 -8.97
C ARG A 522 40.61 -9.06 -9.85
N THR A 523 40.14 -9.91 -10.74
CA THR A 523 39.02 -9.66 -11.66
C THR A 523 37.87 -10.61 -11.34
N TRP A 524 36.64 -10.13 -11.42
CA TRP A 524 35.45 -10.96 -11.25
C TRP A 524 34.27 -10.42 -12.06
N SER A 525 33.25 -11.24 -12.29
CA SER A 525 32.09 -10.91 -13.13
C SER A 525 31.01 -10.08 -12.43
N SER A 526 31.07 -10.00 -11.11
CA SER A 526 30.20 -9.16 -10.27
C SER A 526 31.06 -8.11 -9.58
N SER A 527 30.64 -7.53 -8.48
CA SER A 527 31.25 -6.28 -8.00
C SER A 527 31.18 -6.14 -6.49
N GLU A 528 31.63 -7.17 -5.79
CA GLU A 528 31.78 -7.12 -4.36
C GLU A 528 33.12 -6.55 -3.89
N SER A 529 33.04 -5.92 -2.72
CA SER A 529 34.15 -5.71 -1.81
C SER A 529 34.48 -7.01 -1.08
N GLU A 530 35.73 -7.45 -1.13
CA GLU A 530 36.25 -8.51 -0.27
C GLU A 530 37.22 -7.90 0.74
N SER A 531 37.12 -8.33 2.00
CA SER A 531 38.20 -8.18 2.97
C SER A 531 38.31 -9.48 3.72
N ARG A 532 39.41 -10.19 3.48
CA ARG A 532 39.85 -11.21 4.40
C ARG A 532 41.36 -11.30 4.38
N SER A 533 41.97 -10.91 5.49
CA SER A 533 43.36 -11.17 5.80
C SER A 533 43.39 -12.16 6.96
N SER A 534 43.92 -13.37 6.74
CA SER A 534 44.27 -14.26 7.85
C SER A 534 45.80 -14.35 7.91
N PRO A 535 46.45 -13.67 8.87
CA PRO A 535 47.91 -13.76 9.07
C PRO A 535 48.40 -15.21 9.31
N ARG A 536 47.47 -16.09 9.71
CA ARG A 536 47.67 -17.49 10.08
C ARG A 536 48.20 -18.37 8.95
N THR A 537 47.77 -18.16 7.71
CA THR A 537 48.22 -18.93 6.53
C THR A 537 49.52 -18.41 5.93
N GLY A 538 50.04 -17.28 6.44
CA GLY A 538 51.24 -16.63 5.92
C GLY A 538 51.08 -16.00 4.57
N THR A 539 49.85 -15.66 4.21
CA THR A 539 49.48 -14.87 3.04
C THR A 539 48.78 -13.62 3.55
N TRP A 540 49.33 -12.46 3.23
CA TRP A 540 48.72 -11.17 3.51
C TRP A 540 47.94 -10.74 2.27
N GLU A 541 46.78 -10.11 2.45
CA GLU A 541 45.95 -9.58 1.36
C GLU A 541 45.53 -8.16 1.77
N THR A 542 46.00 -7.16 1.03
CA THR A 542 45.53 -5.77 1.13
C THR A 542 44.82 -5.43 -0.16
N VAL A 543 43.59 -4.92 -0.05
CA VAL A 543 42.67 -4.69 -1.17
C VAL A 543 42.41 -3.19 -1.33
N GLU A 544 42.77 -2.61 -2.48
CA GLU A 544 42.31 -1.28 -2.91
C GLU A 544 41.33 -1.43 -4.10
N GLN A 545 40.15 -0.80 -4.01
CA GLN A 545 39.03 -1.08 -4.91
C GLN A 545 38.84 -0.02 -6.00
N ASN A 546 38.57 -0.50 -7.23
CA ASN A 546 38.09 0.32 -8.35
C ASN A 546 37.15 -0.51 -9.26
N GLY A 547 35.85 -0.59 -8.92
CA GLY A 547 34.76 -0.98 -9.85
C GLY A 547 34.99 -2.23 -10.73
N GLY A 548 34.79 -3.43 -10.16
CA GLY A 548 34.93 -4.72 -10.86
C GLY A 548 36.35 -5.31 -10.88
N GLU A 549 37.32 -4.54 -10.38
CA GLU A 549 38.71 -4.94 -10.17
C GLU A 549 39.18 -4.53 -8.78
N ALA A 550 40.12 -5.30 -8.22
CA ALA A 550 40.71 -5.07 -6.91
C ALA A 550 42.22 -5.32 -6.98
N ASP A 551 43.00 -4.36 -6.50
CA ASP A 551 44.44 -4.53 -6.33
C ASP A 551 44.69 -5.34 -5.06
N VAL A 552 45.21 -6.56 -5.22
CA VAL A 552 45.49 -7.49 -4.13
C VAL A 552 46.99 -7.63 -3.97
N THR A 553 47.52 -7.30 -2.80
CA THR A 553 48.94 -7.54 -2.48
C THR A 553 49.10 -8.83 -1.69
N TYR A 554 49.91 -9.75 -2.20
CA TYR A 554 50.29 -11.03 -1.60
C TYR A 554 51.69 -11.00 -1.02
N THR A 555 51.88 -11.72 0.09
CA THR A 555 53.21 -12.01 0.65
C THR A 555 53.28 -13.49 1.01
N ILE A 556 54.27 -14.24 0.49
CA ILE A 556 54.53 -15.65 0.82
C ILE A 556 55.88 -15.81 1.49
N ILE A 557 56.02 -16.87 2.28
CA ILE A 557 57.19 -17.09 3.15
C ILE A 557 57.71 -18.51 2.99
N ASP A 558 59.03 -18.62 2.94
CA ASP A 558 59.83 -19.85 2.89
C ASP A 558 59.45 -20.87 3.98
N ASP A 559 59.43 -22.15 3.61
CA ASP A 559 59.17 -23.29 4.52
C ASP A 559 60.44 -23.88 5.15
N GLY A 560 61.62 -23.37 4.78
CA GLY A 560 62.93 -23.85 5.22
C GLY A 560 63.36 -25.19 4.59
N ARG A 561 62.56 -25.75 3.68
CA ARG A 561 62.75 -27.06 3.02
C ARG A 561 62.81 -26.97 1.50
N GLY A 562 62.86 -25.75 0.96
CA GLY A 562 62.96 -25.47 -0.46
C GLY A 562 61.61 -25.22 -1.13
N GLY A 563 60.58 -24.85 -0.37
CA GLY A 563 59.23 -24.49 -0.84
C GLY A 563 58.65 -23.30 -0.08
N PHE A 564 57.32 -23.13 -0.13
CA PHE A 564 56.60 -22.03 0.52
C PHE A 564 55.49 -22.54 1.44
N ASN A 565 55.23 -21.79 2.51
CA ASN A 565 54.08 -21.99 3.38
C ASN A 565 52.78 -21.52 2.71
N GLY A 566 51.62 -21.90 3.25
CA GLY A 566 50.32 -21.38 2.81
C GLY A 566 49.71 -22.03 1.56
N GLY A 567 50.28 -23.15 1.10
CA GLY A 567 49.73 -23.90 -0.04
C GLY A 567 50.01 -23.28 -1.41
N TRP A 568 50.99 -22.39 -1.50
CA TRP A 568 51.49 -21.82 -2.75
C TRP A 568 52.44 -22.79 -3.45
N GLU A 569 52.29 -22.95 -4.77
CA GLU A 569 53.23 -23.75 -5.55
C GLU A 569 54.55 -23.01 -5.75
N GLY A 570 55.69 -23.71 -5.62
CA GLY A 570 56.99 -23.10 -5.82
C GLY A 570 58.18 -23.93 -5.33
N SER A 571 59.38 -23.42 -5.56
CA SER A 571 60.64 -24.01 -5.09
C SER A 571 61.70 -22.95 -4.81
N ILE A 572 62.59 -23.24 -3.85
CA ILE A 572 63.73 -22.40 -3.47
C ILE A 572 64.98 -23.28 -3.42
N ASP A 573 66.01 -22.94 -4.19
CA ASP A 573 67.36 -23.50 -4.07
C ASP A 573 68.25 -22.53 -3.29
N TYR A 574 68.49 -22.83 -2.01
CA TYR A 574 69.28 -21.97 -1.13
C TYR A 574 70.75 -21.83 -1.53
N ALA A 575 71.31 -22.81 -2.23
CA ALA A 575 72.71 -22.80 -2.62
C ALA A 575 72.95 -21.94 -3.87
N THR A 576 72.01 -21.99 -4.83
CA THR A 576 72.12 -21.24 -6.10
C THR A 576 71.33 -19.94 -6.10
N GLY A 577 70.36 -19.77 -5.20
CA GLY A 577 69.46 -18.63 -5.13
C GLY A 577 68.31 -18.69 -6.14
N ALA A 578 68.11 -19.80 -6.85
CA ALA A 578 67.01 -19.96 -7.80
C ALA A 578 65.67 -20.10 -7.06
N VAL A 579 64.66 -19.34 -7.46
CA VAL A 579 63.34 -19.31 -6.83
C VAL A 579 62.24 -19.38 -7.88
N THR A 580 61.22 -20.21 -7.67
CA THR A 580 60.01 -20.26 -8.50
C THR A 580 58.76 -20.21 -7.62
N PHE A 581 57.73 -19.45 -7.96
CA PHE A 581 56.51 -19.37 -7.14
C PHE A 581 55.28 -18.96 -7.96
N GLU A 582 54.10 -19.36 -7.50
CA GLU A 582 52.79 -19.05 -8.10
C GLU A 582 52.36 -17.61 -7.77
N VAL A 583 51.83 -16.90 -8.76
CA VAL A 583 51.37 -15.50 -8.66
C VAL A 583 49.92 -15.28 -9.08
N GLU A 584 49.27 -16.26 -9.71
CA GLU A 584 47.88 -16.18 -10.17
C GLU A 584 47.04 -17.30 -9.53
N LYS A 585 45.76 -17.03 -9.23
CA LYS A 585 44.85 -17.98 -8.54
C LYS A 585 43.40 -17.81 -8.99
N ILE A 586 42.61 -18.88 -8.89
CA ILE A 586 41.15 -18.85 -9.10
C ILE A 586 40.48 -19.16 -7.76
N ARG A 587 39.48 -18.36 -7.37
CA ARG A 587 38.67 -18.53 -6.15
C ARG A 587 37.21 -18.67 -6.53
N GLU A 588 36.43 -19.43 -5.77
CA GLU A 588 34.97 -19.48 -5.91
C GLU A 588 34.31 -18.64 -4.81
N VAL A 589 33.34 -17.80 -5.18
CA VAL A 589 32.48 -17.02 -4.26
C VAL A 589 31.02 -17.37 -4.49
N SER A 590 30.18 -17.20 -3.48
CA SER A 590 28.74 -17.46 -3.60
C SER A 590 27.98 -16.16 -3.90
N GLU A 591 27.11 -16.18 -4.91
CA GLU A 591 26.25 -15.06 -5.31
C GLU A 591 24.78 -15.53 -5.38
N TRP A 592 23.86 -14.61 -5.08
CA TRP A 592 22.42 -14.86 -5.22
C TRP A 592 22.01 -14.62 -6.67
N ASP A 593 21.63 -15.68 -7.39
CA ASP A 593 21.36 -15.63 -8.84
C ASP A 593 20.01 -16.29 -9.17
N ASP A 594 19.44 -15.93 -10.30
CA ASP A 594 18.31 -16.65 -10.90
C ASP A 594 18.91 -17.92 -11.54
N GLY A 595 18.81 -19.08 -10.87
CA GLY A 595 19.43 -20.34 -11.30
C GLY A 595 18.90 -20.84 -12.66
N ASP A 596 17.89 -21.72 -12.64
CA ASP A 596 17.01 -21.94 -13.80
C ASP A 596 16.13 -20.69 -13.98
N ALA A 597 15.66 -20.39 -15.20
CA ALA A 597 14.76 -19.27 -15.56
C ALA A 597 13.46 -19.15 -14.71
N THR A 598 13.29 -19.95 -13.66
CA THR A 598 12.11 -20.05 -12.81
C THR A 598 12.39 -20.04 -11.29
N HIS A 599 13.65 -20.02 -10.82
CA HIS A 599 13.98 -20.09 -9.37
C HIS A 599 15.23 -19.30 -8.97
N ARG A 600 15.17 -18.60 -7.83
CA ARG A 600 16.34 -17.94 -7.21
C ARG A 600 17.09 -18.86 -6.27
N GLU A 601 18.40 -19.00 -6.48
CA GLU A 601 19.28 -19.83 -5.65
C GLU A 601 20.69 -19.26 -5.48
N TRP A 602 21.42 -19.79 -4.50
CA TRP A 602 22.84 -19.47 -4.33
C TRP A 602 23.68 -20.25 -5.34
N GLY A 603 24.44 -19.56 -6.19
CA GLY A 603 25.39 -20.13 -7.14
C GLY A 603 26.84 -19.77 -6.83
N SER A 604 27.81 -20.55 -7.31
CA SER A 604 29.24 -20.20 -7.23
C SER A 604 29.72 -19.45 -8.47
N LYS A 605 30.54 -18.41 -8.28
CA LYS A 605 31.22 -17.66 -9.35
C LYS A 605 32.72 -17.65 -9.11
N GLU A 606 33.50 -17.70 -10.20
CA GLU A 606 34.96 -17.64 -10.14
C GLU A 606 35.47 -16.19 -10.07
N LYS A 607 36.37 -15.89 -9.14
CA LYS A 607 37.24 -14.71 -9.14
C LYS A 607 38.65 -15.13 -9.56
N ARG A 608 39.31 -14.34 -10.41
CA ARG A 608 40.64 -14.65 -10.95
C ARG A 608 41.64 -13.56 -10.59
N ASP A 609 42.72 -13.96 -9.94
CA ASP A 609 43.90 -13.13 -9.71
C ASP A 609 44.78 -13.15 -10.97
N VAL A 610 45.04 -11.97 -11.53
CA VAL A 610 45.85 -11.79 -12.73
C VAL A 610 47.12 -11.03 -12.38
N PHE A 611 48.27 -11.60 -12.70
CA PHE A 611 49.56 -10.95 -12.48
C PHE A 611 49.93 -10.13 -13.71
N GLU A 612 49.99 -8.80 -13.56
CA GLU A 612 50.45 -7.95 -14.65
C GLU A 612 51.96 -8.15 -14.89
N ASN A 613 52.32 -8.61 -16.10
CA ASN A 613 53.71 -8.85 -16.46
C ASN A 613 54.55 -7.57 -16.35
N GLY A 614 55.66 -7.65 -15.62
CA GLY A 614 56.50 -6.50 -15.31
C GLY A 614 56.12 -5.78 -14.02
N SER A 615 55.09 -6.24 -13.29
CA SER A 615 54.80 -5.75 -11.94
C SER A 615 55.92 -6.06 -10.95
N SER A 616 56.03 -5.21 -9.93
CA SER A 616 57.09 -5.34 -8.92
C SER A 616 56.87 -6.55 -8.04
N VAL A 617 57.90 -7.38 -7.95
CA VAL A 617 58.02 -8.43 -6.94
C VAL A 617 59.18 -8.06 -6.02
N TRP A 618 58.89 -7.93 -4.74
CA TRP A 618 59.88 -7.68 -3.70
C TRP A 618 60.25 -8.98 -3.00
N LEU A 619 61.52 -9.37 -3.07
CA LEU A 619 62.04 -10.54 -2.37
C LEU A 619 62.97 -10.07 -1.26
N THR A 620 62.67 -10.47 -0.03
CA THR A 620 63.55 -10.28 1.13
C THR A 620 64.20 -11.61 1.49
N SER A 621 65.50 -11.60 1.77
CA SER A 621 66.26 -12.78 2.16
C SER A 621 67.39 -12.41 3.12
N GLN A 622 68.01 -13.42 3.74
CA GLN A 622 69.23 -13.25 4.54
C GLN A 622 70.32 -14.17 4.01
N LEU A 623 71.55 -13.65 3.91
CA LEU A 623 72.71 -14.46 3.52
C LEU A 623 73.05 -15.48 4.61
N ASP A 624 73.50 -16.68 4.22
CA ASP A 624 73.93 -17.69 5.18
C ASP A 624 75.09 -17.19 6.07
N SER A 625 75.94 -16.32 5.51
CA SER A 625 77.07 -15.69 6.20
C SER A 625 76.72 -14.49 7.09
N ALA A 626 75.44 -14.11 7.24
CA ALA A 626 75.05 -12.99 8.09
C ALA A 626 75.41 -13.26 9.57
N ALA A 627 76.02 -12.27 10.23
CA ALA A 627 76.42 -12.39 11.64
C ALA A 627 75.23 -12.11 12.58
N PRO A 628 74.95 -12.99 13.56
CA PRO A 628 73.84 -12.82 14.51
C PRO A 628 74.14 -11.69 15.52
N THR A 629 73.12 -10.89 15.81
CA THR A 629 73.08 -9.97 16.96
C THR A 629 71.86 -10.31 17.81
N THR A 630 72.06 -10.67 19.08
CA THR A 630 70.97 -11.00 20.00
C THR A 630 70.26 -9.75 20.50
N HIS A 631 68.94 -9.80 20.55
CA HIS A 631 68.08 -8.75 21.11
C HIS A 631 66.98 -9.36 21.96
N THR A 632 66.53 -8.61 22.97
CA THR A 632 65.45 -9.01 23.86
C THR A 632 64.45 -7.86 23.98
N ILE A 633 63.18 -8.17 23.79
CA ILE A 633 62.08 -7.21 23.95
C ILE A 633 61.08 -7.70 24.98
N THR A 634 60.36 -6.77 25.58
CA THR A 634 59.23 -7.05 26.47
C THR A 634 57.99 -6.38 25.88
N ARG A 635 56.91 -7.14 25.74
CA ARG A 635 55.61 -6.68 25.23
C ARG A 635 54.52 -6.93 26.26
N ASP A 636 53.54 -6.04 26.33
CA ASP A 636 52.31 -6.32 27.06
C ASP A 636 51.48 -7.37 26.30
N LEU A 637 50.52 -8.01 26.98
CA LEU A 637 49.63 -8.97 26.33
C LEU A 637 48.82 -8.30 25.21
N ALA A 638 48.92 -8.87 24.01
CA ALA A 638 48.03 -8.55 22.91
C ALA A 638 46.64 -9.18 23.13
N PRO A 639 45.57 -8.65 22.51
CA PRO A 639 44.32 -9.36 22.37
C PRO A 639 44.55 -10.71 21.68
N LEU A 640 43.71 -11.68 22.04
CA LEU A 640 43.70 -13.00 21.43
C LEU A 640 42.78 -12.95 20.20
N ASP A 641 43.35 -13.11 19.01
CA ASP A 641 42.61 -13.13 17.74
C ASP A 641 41.99 -14.52 17.52
N VAL A 642 40.75 -14.53 17.05
CA VAL A 642 39.93 -15.72 16.78
C VAL A 642 39.19 -15.53 15.47
N GLU A 643 39.36 -16.47 14.56
CA GLU A 643 38.58 -16.53 13.32
C GLU A 643 37.42 -17.50 13.53
N LEU A 644 36.19 -17.00 13.65
CA LEU A 644 35.02 -17.83 13.97
C LEU A 644 34.47 -18.60 12.77
N MET A 645 34.71 -18.10 11.56
CA MET A 645 34.22 -18.69 10.31
C MET A 645 35.38 -18.94 9.33
N PRO A 646 36.40 -19.73 9.70
CA PRO A 646 37.58 -19.97 8.86
C PRO A 646 37.15 -20.50 7.48
N LEU A 647 37.73 -19.95 6.42
CA LEU A 647 37.47 -20.29 5.01
C LEU A 647 36.10 -19.88 4.42
N LEU A 648 35.20 -19.27 5.20
CA LEU A 648 33.92 -18.71 4.72
C LEU A 648 33.97 -17.18 4.61
N GLN A 649 33.39 -16.60 3.56
CA GLN A 649 33.28 -15.14 3.36
C GLN A 649 31.96 -14.55 3.86
N ASP A 650 31.16 -15.33 4.59
CA ASP A 650 29.90 -14.89 5.16
C ASP A 650 30.08 -13.77 6.20
N SER A 651 29.02 -12.98 6.40
CA SER A 651 28.97 -12.01 7.50
C SER A 651 28.11 -12.53 8.67
N VAL A 652 28.50 -12.21 9.90
CA VAL A 652 27.79 -12.59 11.12
C VAL A 652 26.59 -11.68 11.32
N VAL A 653 25.41 -12.26 11.57
CA VAL A 653 24.22 -11.50 11.96
C VAL A 653 24.41 -10.95 13.38
N PRO A 654 24.35 -9.62 13.59
CA PRO A 654 24.56 -9.02 14.90
C PRO A 654 23.66 -9.58 16.00
N GLY A 655 24.22 -9.80 17.19
CA GLY A 655 23.48 -10.28 18.37
C GLY A 655 23.22 -11.78 18.40
N THR A 656 23.59 -12.54 17.36
CA THR A 656 23.37 -14.00 17.31
C THR A 656 24.54 -14.82 17.85
N LEU A 657 25.71 -14.20 18.00
CA LEU A 657 26.94 -14.88 18.39
C LEU A 657 26.98 -15.20 19.89
N SER A 658 27.16 -16.48 20.20
CA SER A 658 27.61 -16.98 21.51
C SER A 658 28.58 -18.14 21.33
N PHE A 659 29.66 -18.16 22.12
CA PHE A 659 30.61 -19.27 22.12
C PHE A 659 31.15 -19.56 23.51
N ILE A 660 31.61 -20.79 23.73
CA ILE A 660 32.33 -21.17 24.95
C ILE A 660 33.82 -21.11 24.69
N PHE A 661 34.54 -20.42 25.57
CA PHE A 661 35.99 -20.40 25.60
C PHE A 661 36.49 -20.52 27.04
N ARG A 662 37.41 -21.45 27.28
CA ARG A 662 38.04 -21.71 28.60
C ARG A 662 37.05 -21.93 29.75
N GLY A 663 35.81 -22.37 29.45
CA GLY A 663 34.77 -22.69 30.43
C GLY A 663 33.73 -21.58 30.64
N ASP A 664 33.97 -20.36 30.19
CA ASP A 664 32.98 -19.28 30.21
C ASP A 664 32.26 -19.19 28.86
N THR A 665 30.99 -18.76 28.91
CA THR A 665 30.23 -18.37 27.72
C THR A 665 30.45 -16.89 27.42
N PHE A 666 30.84 -16.61 26.18
CA PHE A 666 30.93 -15.30 25.58
C PHE A 666 29.65 -15.04 24.77
N ILE A 667 29.14 -13.82 24.85
CA ILE A 667 27.92 -13.38 24.18
C ILE A 667 28.19 -12.04 23.53
N ASP A 668 27.82 -11.91 22.26
CA ASP A 668 27.87 -10.66 21.52
C ASP A 668 26.74 -9.70 21.93
N ARG A 669 27.10 -8.42 22.08
CA ARG A 669 26.18 -7.29 22.23
C ARG A 669 26.75 -6.09 21.48
N GLN A 670 26.21 -5.81 20.30
CA GLN A 670 26.56 -4.62 19.50
C GLN A 670 28.08 -4.53 19.21
N GLY A 671 28.69 -5.62 18.76
CA GLY A 671 30.11 -5.69 18.40
C GLY A 671 31.04 -5.88 19.59
N SER A 672 30.51 -5.87 20.82
CA SER A 672 31.27 -6.12 22.05
C SER A 672 30.97 -7.51 22.61
N LEU A 673 32.00 -8.24 23.00
CA LEU A 673 31.88 -9.57 23.60
C LEU A 673 31.88 -9.45 25.12
N TYR A 674 30.86 -10.04 25.75
CA TYR A 674 30.73 -10.10 27.21
C TYR A 674 30.81 -11.55 27.70
N ARG A 675 31.53 -11.78 28.79
CA ARG A 675 31.57 -13.07 29.49
C ARG A 675 30.96 -12.99 30.88
N SER A 676 30.73 -14.15 31.48
CA SER A 676 30.18 -14.29 32.84
C SER A 676 28.88 -13.49 33.05
N VAL A 677 28.02 -13.45 32.02
CA VAL A 677 26.75 -12.74 32.07
C VAL A 677 25.84 -13.39 33.11
N THR A 678 25.42 -12.62 34.10
CA THR A 678 24.54 -13.08 35.18
C THR A 678 23.06 -12.91 34.81
N SER A 679 22.16 -13.47 35.63
CA SER A 679 20.71 -13.44 35.37
C SER A 679 20.10 -12.04 35.34
N ASN A 680 20.78 -11.02 35.86
CA ASN A 680 20.36 -9.62 35.77
C ASN A 680 20.91 -8.90 34.52
N GLY A 681 21.58 -9.63 33.61
CA GLY A 681 22.14 -9.10 32.37
C GLY A 681 23.53 -8.47 32.50
N ALA A 682 24.10 -8.30 33.70
CA ALA A 682 25.45 -7.77 33.89
C ALA A 682 26.51 -8.81 33.51
N GLY A 683 27.54 -8.40 32.75
CA GLY A 683 28.67 -9.23 32.34
C GLY A 683 29.97 -8.42 32.30
N VAL A 684 31.10 -9.11 32.13
CA VAL A 684 32.43 -8.49 32.02
C VAL A 684 32.75 -8.30 30.54
N LEU A 685 33.12 -7.08 30.14
CA LEU A 685 33.59 -6.80 28.77
C LEU A 685 34.89 -7.58 28.52
N ALA A 686 34.90 -8.39 27.47
CA ALA A 686 35.93 -9.37 27.24
C ALA A 686 36.46 -9.42 25.80
N GLY A 687 35.98 -8.53 24.92
CA GLY A 687 36.48 -8.45 23.56
C GLY A 687 35.56 -7.70 22.60
N THR A 688 35.83 -7.85 21.32
CA THR A 688 35.03 -7.33 20.20
C THR A 688 34.86 -8.37 19.09
N ILE A 689 33.86 -8.20 18.23
CA ILE A 689 33.63 -9.01 17.02
C ILE A 689 33.46 -8.07 15.82
N ASP A 690 34.13 -8.39 14.72
CA ASP A 690 33.84 -7.82 13.40
C ASP A 690 32.78 -8.67 12.70
N TYR A 691 31.62 -8.07 12.42
CA TYR A 691 30.52 -8.79 11.77
C TYR A 691 30.79 -9.10 10.30
N GLY A 692 31.61 -8.31 9.62
CA GLY A 692 31.92 -8.52 8.21
C GLY A 692 32.83 -9.73 8.01
N THR A 693 33.86 -9.88 8.84
CA THR A 693 34.86 -10.96 8.69
C THR A 693 34.61 -12.16 9.60
N GLY A 694 33.84 -11.99 10.68
CA GLY A 694 33.70 -13.01 11.72
C GLY A 694 34.91 -13.11 12.66
N ASP A 695 35.80 -12.11 12.65
CA ASP A 695 36.98 -12.09 13.52
C ASP A 695 36.66 -11.52 14.90
N ALA A 696 36.87 -12.33 15.93
CA ALA A 696 36.75 -11.94 17.32
C ALA A 696 38.13 -11.60 17.91
N ARG A 697 38.19 -10.51 18.67
CA ARG A 697 39.34 -10.12 19.49
C ARG A 697 39.01 -10.24 20.96
N ILE A 698 39.60 -11.20 21.65
CA ILE A 698 39.35 -11.47 23.06
C ILE A 698 40.42 -10.77 23.91
N THR A 699 40.01 -9.84 24.76
CA THR A 699 40.91 -9.06 25.64
C THR A 699 40.91 -9.56 27.08
N ASP A 700 39.96 -10.42 27.45
CA ASP A 700 39.85 -10.98 28.80
C ASP A 700 39.30 -12.42 28.74
N TRP A 701 39.91 -13.35 29.48
CA TRP A 701 39.55 -14.77 29.45
C TRP A 701 39.70 -15.43 30.84
N PRO A 702 38.92 -16.47 31.14
CA PRO A 702 38.98 -17.14 32.44
C PRO A 702 40.20 -18.08 32.55
N SER A 703 40.50 -18.48 33.80
CA SER A 703 41.42 -19.59 34.08
C SER A 703 40.75 -20.93 33.73
N GLY A 704 41.22 -21.58 32.66
CA GLY A 704 40.69 -22.86 32.19
C GLY A 704 41.77 -23.75 31.55
N THR A 705 41.42 -24.96 31.13
CA THR A 705 42.38 -25.90 30.52
C THR A 705 42.14 -26.16 29.03
N SER A 706 40.95 -25.79 28.50
CA SER A 706 40.64 -25.96 27.08
C SER A 706 41.12 -24.75 26.28
N ALA A 707 41.88 -24.99 25.20
CA ALA A 707 42.25 -23.97 24.22
C ALA A 707 41.25 -23.87 23.05
N THR A 708 40.24 -24.75 23.02
CA THR A 708 39.25 -24.83 21.93
C THR A 708 38.08 -23.89 22.19
N ILE A 709 37.62 -23.23 21.13
CA ILE A 709 36.38 -22.47 21.09
C ILE A 709 35.26 -23.35 20.56
N THR A 710 34.09 -23.27 21.17
CA THR A 710 32.89 -23.98 20.70
C THR A 710 31.77 -22.98 20.49
N VAL A 711 31.36 -22.77 19.24
CA VAL A 711 30.20 -21.92 18.92
C VAL A 711 28.93 -22.57 19.47
N LYS A 712 28.22 -21.80 20.30
CA LYS A 712 26.90 -22.17 20.82
C LYS A 712 25.81 -21.70 19.88
N THR A 713 25.85 -20.45 19.47
CA THR A 713 24.94 -19.85 18.51
C THR A 713 25.73 -18.91 17.62
N LEU A 714 25.47 -18.91 16.33
CA LEU A 714 26.01 -17.96 15.35
C LEU A 714 25.13 -18.14 14.11
N VAL A 715 24.46 -17.07 13.70
CA VAL A 715 23.79 -17.00 12.40
C VAL A 715 24.68 -16.19 11.48
N SER A 716 24.94 -16.70 10.29
CA SER A 716 25.62 -15.95 9.24
C SER A 716 24.69 -15.66 8.09
N THR A 717 24.96 -14.59 7.34
CA THR A 717 24.37 -14.35 6.03
C THR A 717 25.34 -14.81 4.96
N PHE A 718 24.83 -15.57 3.99
CA PHE A 718 25.59 -15.97 2.81
C PHE A 718 25.71 -14.76 1.90
N GLY A 719 26.93 -14.42 1.45
CA GLY A 719 27.21 -13.42 0.41
C GLY A 719 26.43 -12.09 0.49
N THR A 720 26.38 -11.38 -0.63
CA THR A 720 25.48 -10.22 -0.82
C THR A 720 24.27 -10.65 -1.63
N TRP A 721 23.07 -10.54 -1.07
CA TRP A 721 21.85 -10.76 -1.85
C TRP A 721 21.41 -9.48 -2.57
N THR A 722 20.89 -9.65 -3.77
CA THR A 722 20.48 -8.57 -4.66
C THR A 722 19.04 -8.72 -5.10
N LEU A 723 18.48 -7.64 -5.63
CA LEU A 723 17.23 -7.67 -6.38
C LEU A 723 17.42 -6.96 -7.72
N ASP A 724 16.58 -7.30 -8.69
CA ASP A 724 16.49 -6.69 -10.01
C ASP A 724 15.06 -6.23 -10.33
N GLU A 725 14.09 -6.54 -9.46
CA GLU A 725 12.72 -6.03 -9.53
C GLU A 725 12.11 -5.84 -8.14
N ALA A 726 11.16 -4.90 -8.05
CA ALA A 726 10.37 -4.69 -6.84
C ALA A 726 8.96 -4.18 -7.18
N PHE A 727 8.00 -4.64 -6.37
CA PHE A 727 6.59 -4.27 -6.45
C PHE A 727 6.12 -3.77 -5.10
N PHE A 728 5.63 -2.54 -5.03
CA PHE A 728 5.22 -1.95 -3.77
C PHE A 728 4.13 -0.91 -3.97
N ARG A 729 3.50 -0.49 -2.87
CA ARG A 729 2.61 0.66 -2.84
C ARG A 729 3.25 1.79 -2.04
N THR A 730 2.96 3.03 -2.40
CA THR A 730 3.30 4.18 -1.57
C THR A 730 2.43 4.22 -0.29
N PRO A 731 2.89 4.88 0.79
CA PRO A 731 2.15 4.99 2.07
C PRO A 731 0.82 5.77 1.99
N GLY A 732 0.48 6.28 0.82
CA GLY A 732 -0.78 6.96 0.56
C GLY A 732 -0.96 7.21 -0.94
N SER A 733 -2.19 7.51 -1.31
CA SER A 733 -2.61 7.79 -2.68
C SER A 733 -3.80 8.75 -2.66
N PRO A 734 -3.97 9.61 -3.68
CA PRO A 734 -3.15 9.72 -4.88
C PRO A 734 -1.82 10.46 -4.66
N LEU A 735 -0.86 10.21 -5.56
CA LEU A 735 0.44 10.86 -5.62
C LEU A 735 0.39 12.09 -6.54
N GLN A 736 1.24 13.08 -6.27
CA GLN A 736 1.50 14.17 -7.21
C GLN A 736 2.11 13.61 -8.48
N VAL A 737 1.55 13.99 -9.64
CA VAL A 737 2.04 13.53 -10.95
C VAL A 737 3.49 13.97 -11.15
N GLY A 738 4.34 13.00 -11.50
CA GLY A 738 5.79 13.20 -11.66
C GLY A 738 6.59 13.33 -10.35
N GLY A 739 5.94 13.16 -9.20
CA GLY A 739 6.54 13.34 -7.87
C GLY A 739 7.31 12.14 -7.31
N LEU A 740 7.33 10.99 -8.01
CA LEU A 740 8.03 9.79 -7.56
C LEU A 740 9.48 9.75 -8.09
N LEU A 741 10.43 9.58 -7.18
CA LEU A 741 11.85 9.37 -7.46
C LEU A 741 12.33 8.13 -6.71
N ILE A 742 13.04 7.23 -7.39
CA ILE A 742 13.62 5.99 -6.84
C ILE A 742 15.13 6.07 -7.01
N GLN A 743 15.87 5.74 -5.96
CA GLN A 743 17.32 5.63 -5.97
C GLN A 743 17.71 4.24 -5.46
N ALA A 744 18.72 3.64 -6.08
CA ALA A 744 19.32 2.39 -5.61
C ALA A 744 20.83 2.43 -5.86
N THR A 745 21.57 1.56 -5.18
CA THR A 745 22.97 1.29 -5.47
C THR A 745 23.04 -0.08 -6.12
N THR A 746 23.60 -0.14 -7.33
CA THR A 746 23.90 -1.39 -8.02
C THR A 746 24.90 -2.21 -7.22
N LEU A 747 24.99 -3.51 -7.49
CA LEU A 747 26.00 -4.34 -6.86
C LEU A 747 27.40 -3.75 -7.06
N ASP A 748 27.65 -2.97 -8.13
CA ASP A 748 28.97 -2.38 -8.44
C ASP A 748 29.25 -1.03 -7.77
N GLY A 749 28.43 -0.66 -6.79
CA GLY A 749 28.61 0.54 -5.99
C GLY A 749 28.23 1.82 -6.72
N ARG A 750 27.71 1.74 -7.95
CA ARG A 750 27.16 2.90 -8.66
C ARG A 750 25.77 3.20 -8.14
N SER A 751 25.49 4.48 -7.91
CA SER A 751 24.12 4.90 -7.63
C SER A 751 23.37 5.10 -8.94
N ILE A 752 22.19 4.50 -9.04
CA ILE A 752 21.24 4.67 -10.14
C ILE A 752 19.96 5.32 -9.61
N THR A 753 19.33 6.14 -10.46
CA THR A 753 18.14 6.90 -10.11
C THR A 753 17.15 6.82 -11.25
N GLY A 754 15.88 6.62 -10.92
CA GLY A 754 14.75 6.73 -11.85
C GLY A 754 13.69 7.67 -11.32
N GLN A 755 13.02 8.36 -12.25
CA GLN A 755 11.96 9.30 -11.95
C GLN A 755 10.73 8.95 -12.77
N ALA A 756 9.55 9.06 -12.15
CA ALA A 756 8.30 8.90 -12.87
C ALA A 756 8.01 10.10 -13.78
N ALA A 757 7.73 9.84 -15.04
CA ALA A 757 7.22 10.81 -16.01
C ALA A 757 5.74 11.12 -15.74
N LEU A 758 5.21 12.12 -16.47
CA LEU A 758 3.79 12.50 -16.37
C LEU A 758 2.82 11.39 -16.80
N SER A 759 3.28 10.44 -17.63
CA SER A 759 2.54 9.24 -18.05
C SER A 759 2.48 8.16 -16.96
N GLY A 760 3.29 8.28 -15.91
CA GLY A 760 3.49 7.24 -14.91
C GLY A 760 4.62 6.26 -15.24
N GLU A 761 5.23 6.32 -16.42
CA GLU A 761 6.42 5.52 -16.73
C GLU A 761 7.63 5.98 -15.92
N ILE A 762 8.43 5.05 -15.41
CA ILE A 762 9.65 5.34 -14.67
C ILE A 762 10.81 5.30 -15.65
N GLU A 763 11.47 6.44 -15.82
CA GLU A 763 12.66 6.58 -16.66
C GLU A 763 13.88 6.87 -15.78
N GLY A 764 14.97 6.15 -16.02
CA GLY A 764 16.20 6.32 -15.26
C GLY A 764 17.38 5.58 -15.86
N ASP A 765 18.57 5.86 -15.34
CA ASP A 765 19.77 5.09 -15.68
C ASP A 765 19.59 3.66 -15.16
N GLU A 766 19.57 2.68 -16.07
CA GLU A 766 19.40 1.27 -15.74
C GLU A 766 18.15 0.99 -14.88
N MET A 767 17.05 1.71 -15.15
CA MET A 767 15.77 1.57 -14.43
C MET A 767 14.59 1.76 -15.40
N SER A 768 13.61 0.87 -15.31
CA SER A 768 12.35 0.93 -16.05
C SER A 768 11.20 0.48 -15.17
N GLY A 769 9.99 0.99 -15.42
CA GLY A 769 8.83 0.61 -14.64
C GLY A 769 7.65 1.54 -14.84
N SER A 770 6.70 1.47 -13.92
CA SER A 770 5.49 2.29 -13.94
C SER A 770 4.97 2.56 -12.54
N VAL A 771 4.39 3.73 -12.33
CA VAL A 771 3.59 4.11 -11.17
C VAL A 771 2.18 4.48 -11.60
N SER A 772 1.18 3.99 -10.88
CA SER A 772 -0.16 4.55 -10.94
C SER A 772 -0.30 5.63 -9.87
N PHE A 773 -0.33 6.90 -10.29
CA PHE A 773 -0.48 8.03 -9.37
C PHE A 773 -1.80 7.95 -8.59
N GLU A 774 -2.83 7.29 -9.12
CA GLU A 774 -4.12 7.15 -8.46
C GLU A 774 -4.13 6.07 -7.37
N THR A 775 -3.48 4.93 -7.61
CA THR A 775 -3.47 3.79 -6.65
C THR A 775 -2.26 3.81 -5.73
N GLY A 776 -1.19 4.51 -6.12
CA GLY A 776 0.12 4.47 -5.47
C GLY A 776 0.92 3.19 -5.74
N VAL A 777 0.45 2.29 -6.63
CA VAL A 777 1.19 1.07 -7.00
C VAL A 777 2.38 1.43 -7.87
N VAL A 778 3.54 0.92 -7.50
CA VAL A 778 4.81 1.08 -8.22
C VAL A 778 5.35 -0.30 -8.59
N ARG A 779 5.66 -0.46 -9.89
CA ARG A 779 6.45 -1.56 -10.43
C ARG A 779 7.78 -0.98 -10.92
N VAL A 780 8.88 -1.48 -10.41
CA VAL A 780 10.22 -1.09 -10.86
C VAL A 780 11.05 -2.31 -11.18
N THR A 781 11.79 -2.23 -12.27
CA THR A 781 12.78 -3.21 -12.73
C THR A 781 14.09 -2.48 -12.97
N PHE A 782 15.20 -3.07 -12.54
CA PHE A 782 16.54 -2.53 -12.66
C PHE A 782 17.25 -3.26 -13.79
N GLY A 783 17.78 -2.52 -14.76
CA GLY A 783 18.31 -3.06 -15.99
C GLY A 783 18.25 -2.09 -17.16
N LYS A 784 18.73 -2.55 -18.32
CA LYS A 784 18.73 -1.75 -19.54
C LYS A 784 18.45 -2.62 -20.76
N LEU A 785 17.84 -2.02 -21.78
CA LEU A 785 17.73 -2.63 -23.10
C LEU A 785 19.11 -2.62 -23.78
N VAL A 786 19.58 -3.79 -24.19
CA VAL A 786 20.83 -3.98 -24.94
C VAL A 786 20.53 -4.61 -26.30
N SER A 787 21.30 -4.26 -27.32
CA SER A 787 21.14 -4.86 -28.64
C SER A 787 21.62 -6.30 -28.64
N ASN A 788 20.79 -7.24 -29.07
CA ASN A 788 21.16 -8.64 -29.16
C ASN A 788 22.42 -8.84 -30.04
N ASP A 789 22.59 -8.05 -31.09
CA ASP A 789 23.75 -8.15 -31.99
C ASP A 789 25.08 -7.78 -31.29
N SER A 790 25.02 -6.96 -30.25
CA SER A 790 26.20 -6.55 -29.47
C SER A 790 26.65 -7.57 -28.43
N LEU A 791 25.81 -8.57 -28.12
CA LEU A 791 26.11 -9.57 -27.10
C LEU A 791 27.16 -10.60 -27.58
N SER A 792 28.12 -10.88 -26.71
CA SER A 792 29.11 -11.94 -26.87
C SER A 792 28.47 -13.34 -26.74
N ALA A 793 29.21 -14.38 -27.12
CA ALA A 793 28.75 -15.76 -26.94
C ALA A 793 28.64 -16.15 -25.45
N ALA A 794 29.43 -15.51 -24.58
CA ALA A 794 29.37 -15.72 -23.14
C ALA A 794 28.11 -15.07 -22.55
N GLU A 795 27.80 -13.82 -22.93
CA GLU A 795 26.59 -13.13 -22.47
C GLU A 795 25.30 -13.83 -22.91
N ARG A 796 25.28 -14.42 -24.12
CA ARG A 796 24.14 -15.23 -24.59
C ARG A 796 24.02 -16.59 -23.89
N ALA A 797 24.97 -16.95 -23.03
CA ALA A 797 24.92 -18.16 -22.21
C ALA A 797 24.53 -17.87 -20.75
N GLU A 798 24.33 -16.61 -20.38
CA GLU A 798 23.85 -16.21 -19.05
C GLU A 798 22.35 -16.52 -18.90
N SER A 799 21.91 -16.77 -17.65
CA SER A 799 20.55 -17.23 -17.32
C SER A 799 19.44 -16.24 -17.71
N TRP A 800 19.75 -14.94 -17.73
CA TRP A 800 18.80 -13.89 -18.12
C TRP A 800 18.52 -13.84 -19.64
N TYR A 801 19.40 -14.44 -20.48
CA TYR A 801 19.25 -14.37 -21.93
C TYR A 801 18.29 -15.45 -22.44
N ASP A 802 17.12 -15.01 -22.92
CA ASP A 802 16.21 -15.84 -23.72
C ASP A 802 16.10 -15.27 -25.14
N ALA A 803 16.47 -16.08 -26.14
CA ALA A 803 16.39 -15.70 -27.55
C ALA A 803 14.94 -15.38 -28.01
N THR A 804 13.93 -15.87 -27.28
CA THR A 804 12.51 -15.58 -27.54
C THR A 804 12.04 -14.25 -26.94
N ALA A 805 12.82 -13.66 -26.03
CA ALA A 805 12.54 -12.38 -25.39
C ALA A 805 13.12 -11.17 -26.14
N VAL A 806 13.81 -11.40 -27.27
CA VAL A 806 14.31 -10.32 -28.14
C VAL A 806 13.12 -9.65 -28.85
N ASP A 807 13.00 -8.34 -28.71
CA ASP A 807 11.91 -7.57 -29.30
C ASP A 807 12.06 -7.38 -30.82
N ASP A 808 11.02 -6.81 -31.45
CA ASP A 808 11.01 -6.54 -32.91
C ASP A 808 12.12 -5.56 -33.35
N ALA A 809 12.70 -4.79 -32.42
CA ALA A 809 13.80 -3.88 -32.66
C ALA A 809 15.19 -4.55 -32.48
N GLY A 810 15.24 -5.84 -32.13
CA GLY A 810 16.47 -6.58 -31.89
C GLY A 810 17.11 -6.27 -30.53
N MET A 811 16.34 -5.72 -29.59
CA MET A 811 16.78 -5.40 -28.24
C MET A 811 16.30 -6.47 -27.25
N ILE A 812 17.04 -6.65 -26.17
CA ILE A 812 16.69 -7.54 -25.06
C ILE A 812 16.96 -6.84 -23.73
N TRP A 813 16.12 -7.09 -22.73
CA TRP A 813 16.32 -6.55 -21.38
C TRP A 813 17.45 -7.30 -20.69
N ARG A 814 18.48 -6.57 -20.23
CA ARG A 814 19.54 -7.08 -19.37
C ARG A 814 19.31 -6.58 -17.94
N PRO A 815 18.99 -7.48 -16.98
CA PRO A 815 18.83 -7.11 -15.56
C PRO A 815 20.10 -6.48 -14.98
N THR A 816 19.93 -5.61 -14.00
CA THR A 816 21.01 -5.04 -13.19
C THR A 816 20.71 -5.30 -11.73
N GLN A 817 21.60 -6.05 -11.08
CA GLN A 817 21.48 -6.40 -9.67
C GLN A 817 21.74 -5.17 -8.79
N VAL A 818 20.82 -4.87 -7.87
CA VAL A 818 20.92 -3.77 -6.89
C VAL A 818 20.88 -4.28 -5.46
N ILE A 819 21.52 -3.55 -4.55
CA ILE A 819 21.55 -3.86 -3.13
C ILE A 819 20.20 -3.44 -2.49
N PRO A 820 19.39 -4.38 -1.99
CA PRO A 820 18.01 -4.11 -1.56
C PRO A 820 17.89 -3.03 -0.49
N SER A 821 18.81 -3.01 0.49
CA SER A 821 18.82 -2.04 1.59
C SER A 821 19.07 -0.59 1.15
N THR A 822 19.62 -0.40 -0.06
CA THR A 822 19.90 0.90 -0.65
C THR A 822 18.78 1.42 -1.55
N ALA A 823 17.82 0.57 -1.93
CA ALA A 823 16.69 0.95 -2.76
C ALA A 823 15.69 1.78 -1.94
N ARG A 824 15.64 3.08 -2.21
CA ARG A 824 14.83 4.09 -1.51
C ARG A 824 13.99 4.88 -2.49
N PHE A 825 12.83 5.37 -2.06
CA PHE A 825 12.02 6.27 -2.87
C PHE A 825 11.55 7.50 -2.11
N ASN A 826 11.34 8.58 -2.86
CA ASN A 826 10.69 9.81 -2.45
C ASN A 826 9.42 9.99 -3.27
N ALA A 827 8.34 10.44 -2.65
CA ALA A 827 7.09 10.73 -3.33
C ALA A 827 6.38 11.92 -2.66
N VAL A 828 5.46 12.56 -3.38
CA VAL A 828 4.57 13.57 -2.80
C VAL A 828 3.17 13.02 -2.82
N ILE A 829 2.55 12.87 -1.64
CA ILE A 829 1.16 12.42 -1.50
C ILE A 829 0.26 13.65 -1.46
N LEU A 830 -0.87 13.59 -2.17
CA LEU A 830 -1.93 14.57 -2.05
C LEU A 830 -2.87 14.14 -0.92
N THR A 831 -2.86 14.90 0.17
CA THR A 831 -3.78 14.70 1.30
C THR A 831 -4.86 15.76 1.28
N THR A 832 -6.11 15.36 1.48
CA THR A 832 -7.21 16.31 1.55
C THR A 832 -7.50 16.62 3.01
N LEU A 833 -7.38 17.89 3.38
CA LEU A 833 -7.82 18.35 4.70
C LEU A 833 -9.33 18.55 4.65
N PRO A 834 -10.13 17.76 5.41
CA PRO A 834 -11.54 18.04 5.52
C PRO A 834 -11.75 19.36 6.27
N LEU A 835 -12.54 20.27 5.69
CA LEU A 835 -12.98 21.46 6.42
C LEU A 835 -14.04 21.07 7.45
N GLU A 836 -14.26 21.94 8.44
CA GLU A 836 -15.16 21.65 9.55
C GLU A 836 -16.60 21.42 9.05
N ALA A 837 -17.24 20.36 9.56
CA ALA A 837 -18.56 19.89 9.12
C ALA A 837 -19.66 20.97 9.22
N GLU A 838 -19.53 21.89 10.18
CA GLU A 838 -20.48 22.99 10.38
C GLU A 838 -20.39 24.05 9.25
N LEU A 839 -19.23 24.18 8.61
CA LEU A 839 -19.01 25.08 7.49
C LEU A 839 -19.43 24.44 6.15
N ILE A 840 -19.13 23.15 5.98
CA ILE A 840 -19.47 22.40 4.76
C ILE A 840 -20.95 22.00 4.70
N GLY A 841 -21.57 21.69 5.85
CA GLY A 841 -22.96 21.21 5.96
C GLY A 841 -23.12 19.67 5.99
N ILE A 842 -22.03 18.91 5.83
CA ILE A 842 -21.93 17.44 5.94
C ILE A 842 -20.59 17.10 6.59
N ASP A 843 -20.52 16.07 7.45
CA ASP A 843 -19.27 15.55 8.02
C ASP A 843 -18.51 14.66 7.00
N PRO A 844 -17.35 15.10 6.50
CA PRO A 844 -16.59 14.38 5.49
C PRO A 844 -15.75 13.22 6.05
N VAL A 845 -15.70 13.01 7.37
CA VAL A 845 -14.82 11.99 7.99
C VAL A 845 -15.08 10.60 7.41
N ARG A 846 -16.35 10.28 7.15
CA ARG A 846 -16.75 8.96 6.66
C ARG A 846 -16.86 8.90 5.13
N LEU A 847 -16.73 10.00 4.42
CA LEU A 847 -16.78 10.04 2.95
C LEU A 847 -15.42 9.61 2.34
N PRO A 848 -15.30 9.44 1.03
CA PRO A 848 -13.99 9.32 0.38
C PRO A 848 -13.08 10.53 0.66
N SER A 849 -11.76 10.33 0.70
CA SER A 849 -10.79 11.40 1.01
C SER A 849 -10.81 12.54 -0.01
N ASP A 850 -11.11 12.25 -1.27
CA ASP A 850 -11.25 13.24 -2.35
C ASP A 850 -12.61 13.94 -2.35
N GLY A 851 -13.54 13.56 -1.45
CA GLY A 851 -14.87 14.12 -1.33
C GLY A 851 -15.82 13.75 -2.47
N ARG A 852 -15.44 12.80 -3.35
CA ARG A 852 -16.22 12.40 -4.53
C ARG A 852 -16.86 11.03 -4.32
N VAL A 853 -17.99 10.79 -4.99
CA VAL A 853 -18.75 9.55 -4.90
C VAL A 853 -19.04 8.96 -6.28
N PRO A 854 -19.10 7.62 -6.42
CA PRO A 854 -19.37 6.98 -7.69
C PRO A 854 -20.81 7.25 -8.14
N ILE A 855 -20.97 7.74 -9.37
CA ILE A 855 -22.28 8.09 -9.97
C ILE A 855 -22.76 7.09 -11.03
N TYR A 856 -21.90 6.16 -11.47
CA TYR A 856 -22.26 5.04 -12.34
C TYR A 856 -21.98 3.71 -11.65
N ARG A 857 -22.77 2.68 -11.97
CA ARG A 857 -22.59 1.32 -11.44
C ARG A 857 -22.94 0.28 -12.48
N ALA A 858 -22.29 -0.88 -12.40
CA ALA A 858 -22.70 -2.05 -13.16
C ALA A 858 -24.16 -2.42 -12.81
N GLY A 859 -24.98 -2.69 -13.82
CA GLY A 859 -26.42 -2.87 -13.68
C GLY A 859 -27.24 -1.58 -13.51
N GLY A 860 -26.58 -0.42 -13.42
CA GLY A 860 -27.26 0.88 -13.46
C GLY A 860 -27.71 1.24 -14.87
N VAL A 861 -28.68 2.15 -14.99
CA VAL A 861 -29.14 2.65 -16.29
C VAL A 861 -28.53 4.02 -16.54
N VAL A 862 -28.05 4.24 -17.76
CA VAL A 862 -27.53 5.54 -18.22
C VAL A 862 -28.29 6.00 -19.45
N VAL A 863 -28.37 7.32 -19.61
CA VAL A 863 -28.87 7.98 -20.81
C VAL A 863 -27.69 8.74 -21.42
N VAL A 864 -27.22 8.30 -22.58
CA VAL A 864 -26.26 9.03 -23.39
C VAL A 864 -27.05 9.98 -24.27
N HIS A 865 -26.84 11.29 -24.17
CA HIS A 865 -27.66 12.26 -24.91
C HIS A 865 -26.86 13.47 -25.38
N HIS A 866 -27.25 13.98 -26.55
CA HIS A 866 -26.65 15.15 -27.17
C HIS A 866 -27.73 16.08 -27.75
N THR A 867 -27.78 17.29 -27.19
CA THR A 867 -28.67 18.36 -27.66
C THR A 867 -27.92 19.26 -28.63
N GLY A 868 -28.38 19.30 -29.86
CA GLY A 868 -27.85 20.19 -30.90
C GLY A 868 -28.80 21.35 -31.14
N ARG A 869 -28.28 22.41 -31.75
CA ARG A 869 -29.02 23.65 -32.02
C ARG A 869 -28.90 24.02 -33.49
N ALA A 870 -30.00 23.97 -34.22
CA ALA A 870 -30.07 24.26 -35.65
C ALA A 870 -30.77 25.61 -35.89
N PRO A 871 -30.14 26.57 -36.58
CA PRO A 871 -30.76 27.87 -36.84
C PRO A 871 -31.81 27.78 -37.96
N PHE A 872 -32.95 28.46 -37.78
CA PHE A 872 -33.84 28.74 -38.90
C PHE A 872 -33.24 29.83 -39.81
N PRO A 873 -33.58 29.85 -41.11
CA PRO A 873 -33.23 30.96 -41.99
C PRO A 873 -33.93 32.25 -41.54
N LEU A 874 -33.29 33.40 -41.75
CA LEU A 874 -33.90 34.71 -41.46
C LEU A 874 -35.12 34.98 -42.36
N GLY A 875 -36.13 35.64 -41.81
CA GLY A 875 -37.39 35.93 -42.52
C GLY A 875 -38.34 34.74 -42.55
N ILE A 876 -38.46 34.02 -41.43
CA ILE A 876 -39.35 32.87 -41.28
C ILE A 876 -40.81 33.24 -41.54
N GLY A 877 -41.52 32.35 -42.23
CA GLY A 877 -42.95 32.47 -42.49
C GLY A 877 -43.69 31.18 -42.13
N GLY A 878 -45.01 31.26 -42.05
CA GLY A 878 -45.85 30.08 -41.85
C GLY A 878 -45.61 29.03 -42.94
N GLY A 879 -45.41 27.78 -42.54
CA GLY A 879 -45.12 26.65 -43.42
C GLY A 879 -43.64 26.36 -43.66
N THR A 880 -42.69 27.19 -43.19
CA THR A 880 -41.25 26.90 -43.27
C THR A 880 -40.92 25.60 -42.53
N THR A 881 -40.22 24.69 -43.21
CA THR A 881 -39.73 23.43 -42.62
C THR A 881 -38.22 23.46 -42.52
N LEU A 882 -37.68 23.09 -41.36
CA LEU A 882 -36.27 22.87 -41.10
C LEU A 882 -36.03 21.38 -40.82
N ASP A 883 -35.11 20.79 -41.56
CA ASP A 883 -34.52 19.49 -41.24
C ASP A 883 -33.28 19.73 -40.38
N VAL A 884 -33.22 19.10 -39.21
CA VAL A 884 -32.13 19.30 -38.26
C VAL A 884 -30.94 18.36 -38.49
N GLY A 885 -30.99 17.53 -39.53
CA GLY A 885 -29.91 16.64 -39.96
C GLY A 885 -29.75 15.37 -39.11
N ARG A 886 -30.70 15.08 -38.21
CA ARG A 886 -30.72 13.90 -37.34
C ARG A 886 -32.14 13.33 -37.25
N SER A 887 -32.30 12.03 -37.45
CA SER A 887 -33.58 11.29 -37.32
C SER A 887 -33.71 10.61 -35.96
N ARG A 888 -34.92 10.15 -35.61
CA ARG A 888 -35.22 9.48 -34.33
C ARG A 888 -34.80 10.36 -33.14
N LEU A 889 -35.30 11.59 -33.15
CA LEU A 889 -35.08 12.56 -32.07
C LEU A 889 -35.91 12.17 -30.85
N ALA A 890 -35.34 12.34 -29.66
CA ALA A 890 -36.10 12.20 -28.42
C ALA A 890 -36.85 13.47 -28.03
N SER A 891 -36.38 14.63 -28.47
CA SER A 891 -37.07 15.90 -28.28
C SER A 891 -36.70 16.89 -29.38
N LEU A 892 -37.66 17.75 -29.74
CA LEU A 892 -37.45 18.92 -30.58
C LEU A 892 -38.31 20.07 -30.06
N VAL A 893 -37.65 21.15 -29.62
CA VAL A 893 -38.27 22.41 -29.23
C VAL A 893 -37.72 23.56 -30.07
N VAL A 894 -38.49 24.64 -30.19
CA VAL A 894 -38.07 25.85 -30.90
C VAL A 894 -37.89 26.96 -29.90
N GLU A 895 -36.74 27.61 -29.93
CA GLU A 895 -36.44 28.79 -29.12
C GLU A 895 -36.25 30.02 -30.01
N ASP A 896 -36.56 31.18 -29.44
CA ASP A 896 -36.33 32.48 -30.09
C ASP A 896 -34.92 33.05 -29.85
N ALA A 897 -34.70 34.30 -30.24
CA ALA A 897 -33.40 34.95 -30.11
C ALA A 897 -32.94 35.17 -28.66
N THR A 898 -33.89 35.17 -27.71
CA THR A 898 -33.65 35.36 -26.28
C THR A 898 -33.46 34.05 -25.53
N GLY A 899 -33.69 32.91 -26.20
CA GLY A 899 -33.67 31.58 -25.60
C GLY A 899 -35.00 31.19 -24.94
N GLU A 900 -36.08 31.94 -25.20
CA GLU A 900 -37.42 31.59 -24.72
C GLU A 900 -38.03 30.52 -25.66
N GLU A 901 -38.59 29.46 -25.08
CA GLU A 901 -39.27 28.41 -25.84
C GLU A 901 -40.54 28.98 -26.49
N VAL A 902 -40.61 28.85 -27.82
CA VAL A 902 -41.78 29.24 -28.60
C VAL A 902 -42.91 28.26 -28.32
N PRO A 903 -44.16 28.72 -28.12
CA PRO A 903 -45.29 27.85 -27.85
C PRO A 903 -45.45 26.74 -28.91
N ALA A 904 -45.66 25.50 -28.47
CA ALA A 904 -45.85 24.34 -29.34
C ALA A 904 -47.05 24.46 -30.32
N THR A 905 -47.94 25.44 -30.15
CA THR A 905 -49.01 25.76 -31.12
C THR A 905 -48.47 26.43 -32.38
N GLN A 906 -47.26 26.98 -32.35
CA GLN A 906 -46.66 27.72 -33.46
C GLN A 906 -45.85 26.84 -34.41
N TYR A 907 -45.62 25.56 -34.09
CA TYR A 907 -44.89 24.62 -34.94
C TYR A 907 -45.41 23.19 -34.78
N SER A 908 -45.03 22.31 -35.70
CA SER A 908 -45.22 20.86 -35.60
C SER A 908 -43.89 20.16 -35.84
N ALA A 909 -43.47 19.29 -34.92
CA ALA A 909 -42.25 18.50 -35.04
C ALA A 909 -42.57 17.06 -35.45
N ASP A 910 -41.81 16.54 -36.40
CA ASP A 910 -41.73 15.11 -36.73
C ASP A 910 -40.41 14.57 -36.16
N LEU A 911 -40.51 13.90 -35.01
CA LEU A 911 -39.35 13.42 -34.25
C LEU A 911 -38.66 12.24 -34.95
N ASP A 912 -39.42 11.38 -35.65
CA ASP A 912 -38.86 10.25 -36.38
C ASP A 912 -38.06 10.73 -37.60
N ALA A 913 -38.64 11.66 -38.38
CA ALA A 913 -37.98 12.22 -39.55
C ALA A 913 -36.90 13.26 -39.21
N GLY A 914 -36.98 13.90 -38.04
CA GLY A 914 -36.05 14.97 -37.66
C GLY A 914 -36.37 16.32 -38.30
N THR A 915 -37.66 16.63 -38.50
CA THR A 915 -38.06 17.88 -39.15
C THR A 915 -39.00 18.68 -38.28
N VAL A 916 -38.92 20.01 -38.35
CA VAL A 916 -39.84 20.92 -37.67
C VAL A 916 -40.44 21.88 -38.70
N ARG A 917 -41.77 22.01 -38.67
CA ARG A 917 -42.51 22.88 -39.58
C ARG A 917 -43.21 23.97 -38.78
N LEU A 918 -42.92 25.23 -39.09
CA LEU A 918 -43.59 26.38 -38.51
C LEU A 918 -45.03 26.46 -39.03
N ALA A 919 -45.99 26.74 -38.16
CA ALA A 919 -47.39 26.93 -38.51
C ALA A 919 -47.67 28.40 -38.84
N ALA A 920 -47.64 29.26 -37.84
CA ALA A 920 -47.81 30.71 -37.96
C ALA A 920 -46.91 31.38 -36.91
N PRO A 921 -45.62 31.60 -37.23
CA PRO A 921 -44.65 32.12 -36.26
C PRO A 921 -45.02 33.55 -35.84
N ASP A 922 -45.16 33.78 -34.53
CA ASP A 922 -45.40 35.11 -33.94
C ASP A 922 -44.07 35.80 -33.65
N THR A 923 -43.52 36.44 -34.68
CA THR A 923 -42.25 37.15 -34.57
C THR A 923 -42.35 38.48 -33.81
N ALA A 924 -43.55 38.89 -33.37
CA ALA A 924 -43.74 40.12 -32.61
C ALA A 924 -43.52 39.91 -31.11
N THR A 925 -43.89 38.74 -30.58
CA THR A 925 -43.62 38.32 -29.20
C THR A 925 -42.31 37.55 -29.08
N HIS A 926 -41.97 36.73 -30.08
CA HIS A 926 -40.74 35.93 -30.12
C HIS A 926 -39.82 36.40 -31.25
N PRO A 927 -38.83 37.27 -31.00
CA PRO A 927 -38.02 37.86 -32.06
C PRO A 927 -37.09 36.84 -32.75
N GLU A 928 -36.87 37.03 -34.05
CA GLU A 928 -35.85 36.31 -34.81
C GLU A 928 -34.42 36.68 -34.35
N PRO A 929 -33.40 35.81 -34.54
CA PRO A 929 -33.46 34.47 -35.15
C PRO A 929 -34.03 33.39 -34.23
N TRP A 930 -34.75 32.43 -34.81
CA TRP A 930 -35.23 31.24 -34.11
C TRP A 930 -34.30 30.04 -34.33
N TYR A 931 -34.31 29.12 -33.38
CA TYR A 931 -33.46 27.92 -33.38
C TYR A 931 -34.29 26.69 -33.02
N ALA A 932 -34.08 25.58 -33.72
CA ALA A 932 -34.57 24.27 -33.31
C ALA A 932 -33.53 23.59 -32.42
N LEU A 933 -33.87 23.35 -31.17
CA LEU A 933 -33.08 22.49 -30.28
C LEU A 933 -33.58 21.07 -30.45
N HIS A 934 -32.67 20.17 -30.79
CA HIS A 934 -33.00 18.78 -31.11
C HIS A 934 -32.08 17.84 -30.33
N ARG A 935 -32.65 16.84 -29.67
CA ARG A 935 -31.91 15.87 -28.87
C ARG A 935 -31.98 14.48 -29.47
N VAL A 936 -30.84 13.82 -29.57
CA VAL A 936 -30.74 12.36 -29.74
C VAL A 936 -30.26 11.76 -28.44
N GLU A 937 -30.73 10.57 -28.12
CA GLU A 937 -30.34 9.87 -26.91
C GLU A 937 -30.51 8.36 -27.04
N ASP A 938 -29.73 7.62 -26.24
CA ASP A 938 -29.85 6.19 -26.05
C ASP A 938 -29.86 5.88 -24.55
N MET A 939 -30.92 5.20 -24.09
CA MET A 939 -31.03 4.69 -22.72
C MET A 939 -30.56 3.24 -22.68
N LEU A 940 -29.47 2.97 -21.96
CA LEU A 940 -28.78 1.69 -21.97
C LEU A 940 -28.41 1.25 -20.55
N LEU A 941 -28.36 -0.06 -20.34
CA LEU A 941 -27.88 -0.65 -19.10
C LEU A 941 -26.35 -0.67 -19.10
N VAL A 942 -25.72 -0.25 -18.01
CA VAL A 942 -24.27 -0.33 -17.82
C VAL A 942 -23.89 -1.77 -17.48
N GLY A 943 -23.02 -2.35 -18.29
CA GLY A 943 -22.42 -3.65 -18.04
C GLY A 943 -21.30 -3.60 -17.02
N ASP A 944 -20.43 -2.60 -17.13
CA ASP A 944 -19.30 -2.40 -16.23
C ASP A 944 -18.83 -0.93 -16.21
N VAL A 945 -18.14 -0.54 -15.15
CA VAL A 945 -17.65 0.82 -14.89
C VAL A 945 -16.17 0.78 -14.55
N ASP A 946 -15.37 1.51 -15.32
CA ASP A 946 -13.93 1.69 -15.11
C ASP A 946 -13.64 3.02 -14.41
N LEU A 947 -12.61 3.04 -13.54
CA LEU A 947 -12.06 4.26 -12.95
C LEU A 947 -11.43 5.17 -14.02
N SER A 948 -10.96 4.61 -15.13
CA SER A 948 -10.45 5.39 -16.29
C SER A 948 -11.49 6.28 -16.98
N GLY A 949 -12.78 6.16 -16.60
CA GLY A 949 -13.89 6.84 -17.26
C GLY A 949 -14.64 5.96 -18.27
N ALA A 950 -14.15 4.75 -18.59
CA ALA A 950 -14.82 3.88 -19.56
C ALA A 950 -16.06 3.19 -18.96
N LEU A 951 -17.19 3.30 -19.64
CA LEU A 951 -18.45 2.62 -19.33
C LEU A 951 -18.72 1.58 -20.43
N THR A 952 -18.82 0.31 -20.05
CA THR A 952 -19.28 -0.74 -20.97
C THR A 952 -20.80 -0.79 -20.95
N LEU A 953 -21.43 -0.78 -22.12
CA LEU A 953 -22.88 -0.75 -22.28
C LEU A 953 -23.42 -2.13 -22.70
N LYS A 954 -24.56 -2.53 -22.15
CA LYS A 954 -25.32 -3.72 -22.55
C LYS A 954 -26.29 -3.36 -23.66
N GLY A 955 -25.72 -3.09 -24.84
CA GLY A 955 -26.42 -2.69 -26.05
C GLY A 955 -25.50 -1.83 -26.92
N ASN A 956 -25.96 -1.50 -28.11
CA ASN A 956 -25.21 -0.67 -29.07
C ASN A 956 -25.88 0.71 -29.17
N LEU A 957 -25.08 1.76 -29.19
CA LEU A 957 -25.56 3.12 -29.45
C LEU A 957 -26.23 3.18 -30.82
N SER A 958 -27.32 3.94 -30.91
CA SER A 958 -28.10 4.07 -32.13
C SER A 958 -27.84 5.38 -32.88
N HIS A 959 -26.97 6.25 -32.35
CA HIS A 959 -26.51 7.49 -32.99
C HIS A 959 -25.01 7.71 -32.78
N ASP A 960 -24.44 8.61 -33.58
CA ASP A 960 -23.12 9.17 -33.30
C ASP A 960 -23.25 10.31 -32.27
N TYR A 961 -22.33 10.35 -31.31
CA TYR A 961 -22.28 11.34 -30.24
C TYR A 961 -20.92 12.06 -30.24
N PRO A 962 -20.88 13.39 -30.40
CA PRO A 962 -19.63 14.15 -30.34
C PRO A 962 -19.09 14.25 -28.91
N ALA A 963 -17.76 14.28 -28.75
CA ALA A 963 -17.13 14.56 -27.46
C ALA A 963 -17.36 16.01 -27.00
N GLY A 964 -17.23 16.26 -25.70
CA GLY A 964 -17.33 17.59 -25.08
C GLY A 964 -18.76 18.04 -24.80
N ASP A 965 -19.64 17.93 -25.80
CA ASP A 965 -21.04 18.40 -25.71
C ASP A 965 -22.04 17.28 -25.35
N THR A 966 -21.65 16.01 -25.52
CA THR A 966 -22.49 14.87 -25.13
C THR A 966 -22.40 14.64 -23.63
N LEU A 967 -23.57 14.48 -23.01
CA LEU A 967 -23.71 14.15 -21.59
C LEU A 967 -24.13 12.68 -21.44
N VAL A 968 -23.60 12.05 -20.41
CA VAL A 968 -24.00 10.70 -19.98
C VAL A 968 -24.61 10.83 -18.59
N SER A 969 -25.93 10.72 -18.49
CA SER A 969 -26.65 10.91 -17.23
C SER A 969 -27.02 9.56 -16.60
N ALA A 970 -26.71 9.36 -15.33
CA ALA A 970 -27.19 8.20 -14.59
C ALA A 970 -28.69 8.36 -14.28
N ALA A 971 -29.48 7.34 -14.60
CA ALA A 971 -30.92 7.35 -14.40
C ALA A 971 -31.30 6.77 -13.03
N MET A 972 -31.97 7.59 -12.24
CA MET A 972 -32.55 7.20 -10.95
C MET A 972 -33.96 6.64 -11.20
N VAL A 973 -34.09 5.31 -11.13
CA VAL A 973 -35.32 4.61 -11.52
C VAL A 973 -36.30 4.54 -10.34
N ALA A 974 -37.50 5.08 -10.54
CA ALA A 974 -38.61 5.05 -9.57
C ALA A 974 -39.55 3.84 -9.76
N GLY A 975 -39.55 3.26 -10.95
CA GLY A 975 -40.53 2.25 -11.35
C GLY A 975 -41.85 2.88 -11.78
N ASP A 976 -42.97 2.22 -11.53
CA ASP A 976 -44.28 2.72 -11.96
C ASP A 976 -44.91 3.62 -10.89
N LEU A 977 -45.35 4.81 -11.29
CA LEU A 977 -46.04 5.76 -10.41
C LEU A 977 -47.55 5.66 -10.58
N GLN A 978 -48.22 5.24 -9.51
CA GLN A 978 -49.66 5.13 -9.45
C GLN A 978 -50.13 5.18 -8.00
N ALA A 979 -51.17 5.97 -7.74
CA ALA A 979 -51.84 5.95 -6.46
C ALA A 979 -52.57 4.62 -6.26
N ARG A 980 -52.32 3.94 -5.14
CA ARG A 980 -52.97 2.67 -4.78
C ARG A 980 -53.23 2.56 -3.28
N VAL A 981 -54.16 1.69 -2.92
CA VAL A 981 -54.40 1.26 -1.52
C VAL A 981 -53.77 -0.11 -1.32
N ALA A 982 -53.14 -0.30 -0.18
CA ALA A 982 -52.56 -1.56 0.28
C ALA A 982 -53.07 -1.88 1.70
N ASP A 983 -52.93 -3.15 2.10
CA ASP A 983 -53.05 -3.62 3.48
C ASP A 983 -54.32 -3.16 4.21
N PHE A 984 -55.48 -3.34 3.57
CA PHE A 984 -56.78 -2.98 4.16
C PHE A 984 -57.31 -4.09 5.07
N PHE A 985 -57.51 -3.80 6.35
CA PHE A 985 -58.04 -4.74 7.35
C PHE A 985 -58.73 -4.02 8.51
N ASP A 986 -59.52 -4.78 9.28
CA ASP A 986 -60.32 -4.28 10.40
C ASP A 986 -59.94 -4.98 11.72
N LEU A 987 -59.79 -4.19 12.80
CA LEU A 987 -59.41 -4.65 14.13
C LEU A 987 -60.50 -4.38 15.18
N SER A 988 -60.60 -5.26 16.17
CA SER A 988 -61.44 -5.05 17.36
C SER A 988 -60.88 -3.98 18.31
N SER A 989 -59.56 -3.79 18.33
CA SER A 989 -58.87 -2.71 19.04
C SER A 989 -57.46 -2.51 18.47
N TRP A 990 -56.84 -1.34 18.73
CA TRP A 990 -55.48 -1.02 18.28
C TRP A 990 -54.65 -0.43 19.43
N ASP A 991 -53.43 -0.92 19.61
CA ASP A 991 -52.51 -0.54 20.69
C ASP A 991 -51.60 0.65 20.35
N ARG A 992 -51.83 1.28 19.20
CA ARG A 992 -51.04 2.40 18.64
C ARG A 992 -49.68 2.01 18.07
N ASP A 993 -49.45 0.72 17.87
CA ASP A 993 -48.28 0.25 17.15
C ASP A 993 -48.55 0.28 15.63
N TRP A 994 -47.79 1.09 14.90
CA TRP A 994 -47.89 1.19 13.44
C TRP A 994 -47.13 0.07 12.71
N SER A 995 -46.31 -0.71 13.42
CA SER A 995 -45.49 -1.78 12.87
C SER A 995 -46.18 -3.14 12.81
N LYS A 996 -47.41 -3.22 13.33
CA LYS A 996 -48.20 -4.47 13.33
C LYS A 996 -49.03 -4.59 12.07
N ASP A 997 -48.86 -5.73 11.41
CA ASP A 997 -49.66 -6.18 10.28
C ASP A 997 -50.61 -7.29 10.76
N ASP A 998 -51.68 -6.94 11.47
CA ASP A 998 -52.58 -7.90 12.10
C ASP A 998 -53.55 -8.58 11.10
N ASN A 999 -53.07 -8.86 9.89
CA ASN A 999 -53.78 -9.65 8.88
C ASN A 999 -53.91 -11.15 9.26
N ASP A 1000 -53.32 -11.56 10.40
CA ASP A 1000 -53.15 -12.96 10.83
C ASP A 1000 -54.15 -13.46 11.90
N GLY A 1001 -55.30 -12.78 12.05
CA GLY A 1001 -56.53 -13.42 12.55
C GLY A 1001 -56.71 -13.58 14.06
N ALA A 1002 -55.92 -12.92 14.92
CA ALA A 1002 -56.09 -13.00 16.38
C ALA A 1002 -57.02 -11.92 16.98
N ASP A 1003 -57.11 -10.72 16.36
CA ASP A 1003 -57.84 -9.54 16.90
C ASP A 1003 -58.91 -8.97 15.94
N GLY A 1004 -59.40 -9.77 14.98
CA GLY A 1004 -60.40 -9.35 13.99
C GLY A 1004 -61.77 -9.01 14.58
N THR A 1005 -62.42 -8.00 14.02
CA THR A 1005 -63.81 -7.59 14.36
C THR A 1005 -64.84 -8.32 13.49
N LEU A 1006 -66.05 -8.58 14.03
CA LEU A 1006 -67.19 -9.10 13.24
C LEU A 1006 -67.81 -8.04 12.32
N ALA A 1007 -67.54 -6.76 12.58
CA ALA A 1007 -67.89 -5.65 11.71
C ALA A 1007 -66.75 -5.44 10.70
N GLU A 1008 -67.06 -5.59 9.42
CA GLU A 1008 -66.09 -5.51 8.32
C GLU A 1008 -66.55 -4.46 7.29
N TYR A 1009 -65.58 -3.76 6.69
CA TYR A 1009 -65.86 -2.91 5.53
C TYR A 1009 -65.80 -3.73 4.23
N ASN A 1010 -66.84 -3.65 3.40
CA ASN A 1010 -66.91 -4.40 2.14
C ASN A 1010 -66.06 -3.73 1.04
N VAL A 1011 -64.75 -3.90 1.13
CA VAL A 1011 -63.75 -3.40 0.15
C VAL A 1011 -63.99 -3.99 -1.24
N THR A 1012 -64.49 -5.24 -1.32
CA THR A 1012 -64.68 -5.92 -2.62
C THR A 1012 -65.71 -5.22 -3.50
N THR A 1013 -66.83 -4.77 -2.89
CA THR A 1013 -67.90 -4.08 -3.63
C THR A 1013 -67.69 -2.56 -3.66
N TYR A 1014 -67.08 -2.01 -2.60
CA TYR A 1014 -66.85 -0.59 -2.42
C TYR A 1014 -65.37 -0.32 -2.11
N PRO A 1015 -64.45 -0.49 -3.06
CA PRO A 1015 -63.04 -0.22 -2.82
C PRO A 1015 -62.85 1.27 -2.48
N PRO A 1016 -61.87 1.62 -1.63
CA PRO A 1016 -61.52 3.01 -1.38
C PRO A 1016 -61.18 3.70 -2.71
N ILE A 1017 -61.77 4.88 -2.93
CA ILE A 1017 -61.52 5.68 -4.13
C ILE A 1017 -60.36 6.62 -3.83
N ILE A 1018 -59.38 6.68 -4.71
CA ILE A 1018 -58.18 7.51 -4.61
C ILE A 1018 -57.87 8.15 -5.97
N THR A 1019 -57.01 9.16 -5.96
CA THR A 1019 -56.49 9.81 -7.18
C THR A 1019 -54.99 10.01 -7.04
N ASN A 1020 -54.27 10.07 -8.17
CA ASN A 1020 -52.85 10.35 -8.21
C ASN A 1020 -52.52 11.72 -7.57
N ARG A 1021 -53.38 12.73 -7.82
CA ARG A 1021 -53.24 14.06 -7.22
C ARG A 1021 -53.49 14.08 -5.71
N GLY A 1022 -54.45 13.31 -5.21
CA GLY A 1022 -54.91 13.40 -3.82
C GLY A 1022 -54.18 12.49 -2.84
N ALA A 1023 -53.82 11.27 -3.27
CA ALA A 1023 -53.23 10.25 -2.42
C ALA A 1023 -51.78 10.61 -2.05
N ILE A 1024 -51.42 10.32 -0.80
CA ILE A 1024 -50.07 10.42 -0.26
C ILE A 1024 -49.63 9.05 0.24
N THR A 1025 -48.32 8.79 0.30
CA THR A 1025 -47.82 7.60 0.99
C THR A 1025 -48.01 7.80 2.49
N GLU A 1026 -48.94 7.05 3.09
CA GLU A 1026 -49.41 7.21 4.47
C GLU A 1026 -50.10 5.95 4.97
N ASP A 1027 -49.97 5.67 6.25
CA ASP A 1027 -50.74 4.64 6.95
C ASP A 1027 -51.93 5.29 7.67
N TRP A 1028 -53.13 4.74 7.50
CA TRP A 1028 -54.37 5.29 8.05
C TRP A 1028 -54.96 4.38 9.14
N ALA A 1029 -55.53 5.01 10.18
CA ALA A 1029 -56.28 4.38 11.25
C ALA A 1029 -57.61 5.12 11.47
N LEU A 1030 -58.73 4.41 11.28
CA LEU A 1030 -60.08 4.92 11.52
C LEU A 1030 -60.61 4.34 12.83
N ILE A 1031 -60.50 5.09 13.93
CA ILE A 1031 -60.82 4.60 15.28
C ILE A 1031 -62.26 4.95 15.63
N PHE A 1032 -63.13 3.95 15.74
CA PHE A 1032 -64.53 4.14 16.12
C PHE A 1032 -64.66 4.64 17.54
N THR A 1033 -65.39 5.74 17.72
CA THR A 1033 -65.74 6.35 19.01
C THR A 1033 -67.18 6.06 19.43
N SER A 1034 -67.98 5.56 18.48
CA SER A 1034 -69.35 5.07 18.67
C SER A 1034 -69.64 3.96 17.67
N SER A 1035 -70.87 3.44 17.61
CA SER A 1035 -71.26 2.47 16.58
C SER A 1035 -71.44 3.05 15.17
N SER A 1036 -71.24 4.36 15.00
CA SER A 1036 -71.44 5.04 13.70
C SER A 1036 -70.43 6.12 13.37
N THR A 1037 -69.57 6.49 14.33
CA THR A 1037 -68.64 7.62 14.21
C THR A 1037 -67.22 7.15 14.49
N PHE A 1038 -66.26 7.61 13.70
CA PHE A 1038 -64.84 7.26 13.85
C PHE A 1038 -63.94 8.48 13.65
N ARG A 1039 -62.79 8.50 14.32
CA ARG A 1039 -61.72 9.48 14.13
C ARG A 1039 -60.80 9.02 13.01
N ILE A 1040 -60.36 9.93 12.16
CA ILE A 1040 -59.48 9.66 11.03
C ILE A 1040 -58.08 10.09 11.41
N ILE A 1041 -57.16 9.14 11.53
CA ILE A 1041 -55.78 9.40 11.95
C ILE A 1041 -54.82 8.84 10.90
N GLY A 1042 -53.90 9.65 10.38
CA GLY A 1042 -52.76 9.17 9.62
C GLY A 1042 -51.51 9.10 10.49
N ARG A 1043 -50.57 8.19 10.18
CA ARG A 1043 -49.31 8.02 10.93
C ARG A 1043 -48.54 9.32 11.05
N THR A 1044 -48.44 10.06 9.95
CA THR A 1044 -47.64 11.28 9.87
C THR A 1044 -48.49 12.55 9.81
N VAL A 1045 -49.72 12.53 9.28
CA VAL A 1045 -50.65 13.69 9.36
C VAL A 1045 -51.41 13.83 10.69
N GLY A 1046 -51.41 12.82 11.56
CA GLY A 1046 -52.18 12.83 12.79
C GLY A 1046 -53.70 12.77 12.57
N GLU A 1047 -54.49 13.23 13.54
CA GLU A 1047 -55.95 13.25 13.40
C GLU A 1047 -56.41 14.40 12.50
N ILE A 1048 -57.02 14.05 11.37
CA ILE A 1048 -57.42 15.02 10.33
C ILE A 1048 -58.94 15.26 10.27
N GLY A 1049 -59.71 14.51 11.04
CA GLY A 1049 -61.16 14.70 11.09
C GLY A 1049 -61.92 13.53 11.70
N VAL A 1050 -63.23 13.57 11.53
CA VAL A 1050 -64.18 12.55 11.99
C VAL A 1050 -65.05 12.14 10.81
N GLY A 1051 -65.29 10.84 10.67
CA GLY A 1051 -66.20 10.27 9.67
C GLY A 1051 -67.43 9.61 10.30
N ASN A 1052 -68.42 9.32 9.48
CA ASN A 1052 -69.64 8.62 9.86
C ASN A 1052 -69.97 7.52 8.85
N ILE A 1053 -70.42 6.36 9.32
CA ILE A 1053 -70.75 5.22 8.46
C ILE A 1053 -71.94 5.49 7.50
N ASN A 1054 -72.78 6.47 7.81
CA ASN A 1054 -73.99 6.77 7.03
C ASN A 1054 -73.75 7.75 5.87
N GLU A 1055 -72.54 8.28 5.71
CA GLU A 1055 -72.18 9.21 4.64
C GLU A 1055 -70.80 8.89 4.05
N ASP A 1056 -70.57 9.30 2.81
CA ASP A 1056 -69.28 9.10 2.17
C ASP A 1056 -68.21 9.90 2.93
N THR A 1057 -67.17 9.22 3.40
CA THR A 1057 -66.09 9.86 4.15
C THR A 1057 -64.95 10.20 3.19
N SER A 1058 -64.68 11.49 2.99
CA SER A 1058 -63.69 12.01 2.03
C SER A 1058 -62.83 13.12 2.63
N PRO A 1059 -61.85 12.79 3.49
CA PRO A 1059 -60.98 13.80 4.10
C PRO A 1059 -60.17 14.55 3.04
N THR A 1060 -60.21 15.90 3.09
CA THR A 1060 -59.53 16.76 2.11
C THR A 1060 -58.02 16.82 2.36
N ASN A 1061 -57.23 16.65 1.31
CA ASN A 1061 -55.80 16.96 1.30
C ASN A 1061 -55.62 18.48 1.17
N PRO A 1062 -55.13 19.18 2.23
CA PRO A 1062 -55.00 20.63 2.21
C PRO A 1062 -53.94 21.12 1.22
N ASN A 1063 -53.01 20.26 0.80
CA ASN A 1063 -51.95 20.63 -0.15
C ASN A 1063 -52.42 20.63 -1.60
N GLN A 1064 -53.50 19.89 -1.92
CA GLN A 1064 -53.95 19.62 -3.29
C GLN A 1064 -55.42 20.00 -3.53
N GLY A 1065 -56.19 20.28 -2.47
CA GLY A 1065 -57.60 20.66 -2.56
C GLY A 1065 -58.55 19.53 -2.97
N VAL A 1066 -58.05 18.29 -3.10
CA VAL A 1066 -58.80 17.07 -3.42
C VAL A 1066 -58.74 16.08 -2.24
N PRO A 1067 -59.66 15.11 -2.11
CA PRO A 1067 -59.61 14.13 -1.03
C PRO A 1067 -58.34 13.26 -1.05
N TYR A 1068 -57.82 12.89 0.12
CA TYR A 1068 -56.77 11.87 0.24
C TYR A 1068 -57.25 10.51 -0.29
N TRP A 1069 -58.48 10.18 0.07
CA TRP A 1069 -59.24 9.00 -0.33
C TRP A 1069 -60.72 9.25 -0.04
N THR A 1070 -61.60 8.42 -0.59
CA THR A 1070 -63.04 8.41 -0.31
C THR A 1070 -63.49 6.99 0.01
N LEU A 1071 -64.06 6.81 1.20
CA LEU A 1071 -64.79 5.59 1.57
C LEU A 1071 -66.29 5.81 1.37
N LYS A 1072 -66.93 4.90 0.64
CA LYS A 1072 -68.38 4.95 0.40
C LYS A 1072 -69.15 4.48 1.63
N ALA A 1073 -70.24 5.18 1.96
CA ALA A 1073 -71.14 4.81 3.05
C ALA A 1073 -71.66 3.38 2.90
N GLY A 1074 -71.97 2.97 1.66
CA GLY A 1074 -72.48 1.64 1.35
C GLY A 1074 -71.52 0.48 1.64
N GLY A 1075 -70.23 0.76 1.87
CA GLY A 1075 -69.24 -0.26 2.22
C GLY A 1075 -69.24 -0.63 3.71
N PHE A 1076 -69.80 0.20 4.59
CA PHE A 1076 -69.82 -0.10 6.02
C PHE A 1076 -70.85 -1.20 6.33
N GLY A 1077 -70.38 -2.33 6.87
CA GLY A 1077 -71.22 -3.37 7.44
C GLY A 1077 -71.92 -2.94 8.74
N ALA A 1078 -72.73 -3.83 9.31
CA ALA A 1078 -73.31 -3.64 10.64
C ALA A 1078 -72.37 -4.16 11.74
N GLY A 1079 -72.56 -3.71 12.98
CA GLY A 1079 -71.87 -4.27 14.15
C GLY A 1079 -70.67 -3.47 14.67
N TRP A 1080 -70.39 -2.30 14.11
CA TRP A 1080 -69.33 -1.42 14.62
C TRP A 1080 -69.58 -0.98 16.06
N VAL A 1081 -68.54 -0.97 16.88
CA VAL A 1081 -68.58 -0.50 18.28
C VAL A 1081 -67.40 0.42 18.58
N ASN A 1082 -67.50 1.18 19.68
CA ASN A 1082 -66.39 2.01 20.16
C ASN A 1082 -65.16 1.13 20.45
N GLY A 1083 -64.02 1.51 19.88
CA GLY A 1083 -62.75 0.79 19.98
C GLY A 1083 -62.33 0.07 18.70
N ASN A 1084 -63.28 -0.30 17.83
CA ASN A 1084 -62.96 -0.92 16.54
C ASN A 1084 -62.12 0.03 15.68
N VAL A 1085 -61.26 -0.53 14.82
CA VAL A 1085 -60.36 0.24 13.97
C VAL A 1085 -60.36 -0.30 12.55
N ILE A 1086 -60.41 0.58 11.54
CA ILE A 1086 -60.06 0.23 10.16
C ILE A 1086 -58.63 0.69 9.90
N ARG A 1087 -57.82 -0.16 9.30
CA ARG A 1087 -56.43 0.10 8.93
C ARG A 1087 -56.25 -0.10 7.43
N PHE A 1088 -55.53 0.79 6.79
CA PHE A 1088 -55.09 0.65 5.41
C PHE A 1088 -53.96 1.63 5.12
N SER A 1089 -53.15 1.33 4.12
CA SER A 1089 -52.10 2.22 3.65
C SER A 1089 -52.45 2.75 2.27
N THR A 1090 -52.18 4.03 2.05
CA THR A 1090 -52.18 4.62 0.70
C THR A 1090 -50.75 4.78 0.24
N ILE A 1091 -50.52 4.59 -1.05
CA ILE A 1091 -49.24 4.86 -1.72
C ILE A 1091 -49.51 5.96 -2.73
N GLY A 1092 -48.78 7.07 -2.65
CA GLY A 1092 -48.94 8.21 -3.55
C GLY A 1092 -48.30 7.98 -4.92
N ALA A 1093 -48.76 8.70 -5.94
CA ALA A 1093 -48.15 8.68 -7.27
C ALA A 1093 -46.95 9.66 -7.35
N SER A 1094 -46.00 9.51 -6.41
CA SER A 1094 -44.85 10.40 -6.29
C SER A 1094 -43.54 9.66 -6.05
N PHE A 1095 -42.45 10.28 -6.48
CA PHE A 1095 -41.09 9.78 -6.37
C PHE A 1095 -40.20 10.84 -5.71
N PRO A 1096 -39.96 10.75 -4.39
CA PRO A 1096 -39.08 11.67 -3.68
C PRO A 1096 -37.61 11.44 -4.10
N MET A 1097 -36.84 12.51 -4.14
CA MET A 1097 -35.41 12.48 -4.39
C MET A 1097 -34.72 13.65 -3.69
N TRP A 1098 -33.47 13.44 -3.29
CA TRP A 1098 -32.62 14.46 -2.73
C TRP A 1098 -31.60 14.93 -3.75
N LEU A 1099 -31.38 16.24 -3.78
CA LEU A 1099 -30.36 16.91 -4.57
C LEU A 1099 -29.27 17.41 -3.62
N ALA A 1100 -28.03 17.00 -3.86
CA ALA A 1100 -26.83 17.55 -3.23
C ALA A 1100 -26.16 18.52 -4.21
N ARG A 1101 -26.16 19.82 -3.89
CA ARG A 1101 -25.37 20.83 -4.60
C ARG A 1101 -24.06 21.05 -3.86
N VAL A 1102 -22.94 20.92 -4.56
CA VAL A 1102 -21.59 21.13 -4.03
C VAL A 1102 -20.94 22.32 -4.72
N ILE A 1103 -20.31 23.18 -3.92
CA ILE A 1103 -19.57 24.36 -4.36
C ILE A 1103 -18.13 24.15 -3.94
N LEU A 1104 -17.23 24.03 -4.92
CA LEU A 1104 -15.79 23.94 -4.71
C LEU A 1104 -15.19 25.33 -4.43
N GLN A 1105 -14.09 25.36 -3.68
CA GLN A 1105 -13.38 26.60 -3.40
C GLN A 1105 -12.76 27.18 -4.67
N GLY A 1106 -12.98 28.47 -4.92
CA GLY A 1106 -12.40 29.11 -6.09
C GLY A 1106 -12.90 30.54 -6.31
N PRO A 1107 -12.25 31.29 -7.22
CA PRO A 1107 -12.72 32.61 -7.60
C PRO A 1107 -14.08 32.51 -8.29
N ALA A 1108 -14.90 33.55 -8.12
CA ALA A 1108 -16.16 33.68 -8.84
C ALA A 1108 -15.92 33.66 -10.36
N SER A 1109 -16.47 32.66 -11.05
CA SER A 1109 -16.31 32.48 -12.50
C SER A 1109 -17.19 33.43 -13.33
N GLY A 1110 -18.24 34.00 -12.72
CA GLY A 1110 -19.27 34.78 -13.40
C GLY A 1110 -20.13 33.98 -14.39
N GLN A 1111 -19.96 32.65 -14.42
CA GLN A 1111 -20.73 31.72 -15.26
C GLN A 1111 -22.05 31.32 -14.57
N GLN A 1112 -23.01 30.83 -15.37
CA GLN A 1112 -24.31 30.39 -14.87
C GLN A 1112 -24.18 29.10 -14.05
N ASP A 1113 -24.87 29.04 -12.92
CA ASP A 1113 -24.92 27.91 -11.97
C ASP A 1113 -26.22 27.11 -12.05
N SER A 1114 -27.02 27.33 -13.11
CA SER A 1114 -28.27 26.61 -13.36
C SER A 1114 -28.03 25.18 -13.82
N PHE A 1115 -28.89 24.26 -13.39
CA PHE A 1115 -28.92 22.86 -13.83
C PHE A 1115 -30.33 22.48 -14.24
N ARG A 1116 -30.49 21.42 -15.04
CA ARG A 1116 -31.79 20.91 -15.46
C ARG A 1116 -32.04 19.51 -14.94
N LEU A 1117 -33.11 19.35 -14.17
CA LEU A 1117 -33.63 18.06 -13.73
C LEU A 1117 -34.78 17.65 -14.65
N GLN A 1118 -34.78 16.40 -15.13
CA GLN A 1118 -35.83 15.90 -16.02
C GLN A 1118 -36.42 14.60 -15.48
N ILE A 1119 -37.76 14.55 -15.42
CA ILE A 1119 -38.54 13.33 -15.13
C ILE A 1119 -39.03 12.73 -16.43
N ARG A 1120 -38.91 11.41 -16.54
CA ARG A 1120 -39.18 10.64 -17.76
C ARG A 1120 -39.93 9.36 -17.42
N GLY A 1121 -40.61 8.80 -18.41
CA GLY A 1121 -41.50 7.64 -18.27
C GLY A 1121 -42.56 7.68 -19.38
N ASN A 1122 -43.42 6.66 -19.41
CA ASN A 1122 -44.45 6.51 -20.43
C ASN A 1122 -45.85 6.62 -19.82
N ALA A 1123 -46.76 7.29 -20.50
CA ALA A 1123 -48.19 7.25 -20.20
C ALA A 1123 -48.91 6.31 -21.17
N ASN A 1124 -50.00 5.67 -20.73
CA ASN A 1124 -50.92 5.01 -21.66
C ASN A 1124 -51.53 6.08 -22.58
N ALA A 1125 -51.41 5.86 -23.89
CA ALA A 1125 -51.93 6.73 -24.94
C ALA A 1125 -53.43 6.56 -25.16
#